data_AF-A0A6N7BDC7-F1
#
_entry.id   AF-A0A6N7BDC7-F1
#
_cell.length_a   1.000
_cell.length_b   1.000
_cell.length_c   1.000
_cell.angle_alpha   90.00
_cell.angle_beta   90.00
_cell.angle_gamma   90.00
#
_symmetry.space_group_name_H-M   'P 1'
#
loop_
_entity.id
_entity.type
_entity.pdbx_description
1 polymer ?
#
loop_
_entity_poly.entity_id
_entity_poly.type
_entity_poly.pdbx_seq_one_letter_code
_entity_poly.pdbx_strand_id
1 'polypeptide(L)'
;MKRFFYSSILLAAIFTAQLFSQTDLVTKRIIEIGKTDNQTMRHLDILCNRIGGRPIGSDAYTNAANWVLGEFKSWGIKVELDESGELPVGFNRGAWFGKMIKPKEMHLEFGTPAFTAGTKGVQRGPVVIMPNTDAKFDSLKSKIKGAWVLIDGTNDGWPRDRDSISALTKKLSDAGALGTIQLSKLPIRLLDSRCVKSWGNLPTLCDIKLLDTQFNEIKSLVENLSASGESEEVILEFDIRNFFKQGPVTYSNVIGIIPGTEFPNEYVVLGAHLDSYDEATGAIDNGSGVTPMMEAMRMLALSGAKPKRSIMVQIYAGEERGLLGSKSWIAKNKELLPKISVMLNKDFGTNPIVGIGVPKVIMEQTQTVVEPILNAGLKYPFKLTETGAFRKAGRGGTDSHSFLMESVPTPRLSSEGPHQYGRTWHTLYDTYNEAIPDAQEDASVKIALLAYGFANLDELLPREGAFTPDGIYADITTASKGRITLALDYEHAPMTVANFVGLAEGTIKNDAIAEGNPYYSNIVWHRVVPGHVIQAGMPNPPTGRADTGKETEGPGYEFPNEIYSGLSHNKAGMLGMANAGPHTNGSQFYITLADRSYLDGNYTLFGWVTDGMDVVNKIAQGDTIRNITITRIGEKANAFKVTTDSFMKMVNEAKAKVKLADEQRIKTEAQLVANNYSTALTTASGLKYIIKKEGTGEKQQQGSTLRAKYTGKFLISGTEFASTSIEGKANTIDSPEIFEYIVGTTKINPGVDEALADMKPGEVRLVIVPSNLAFGTNGFYGKTIEGKKRFVISPNTSLVYEIEVL
;
A
#
# COMPACT_ATOMS: atom_id res chain seq x y z
N MET A 1 -1.20 -62.63 -24.56
CA MET A 1 -1.61 -61.32 -24.00
C MET A 1 -1.40 -61.16 -22.48
N LYS A 2 -1.49 -62.20 -21.64
CA LYS A 2 -1.28 -62.05 -20.18
C LYS A 2 0.18 -61.83 -19.72
N ARG A 3 1.21 -62.30 -20.45
CA ARG A 3 2.63 -62.11 -20.07
C ARG A 3 3.21 -60.71 -20.38
N PHE A 4 2.59 -59.96 -21.30
CA PHE A 4 3.02 -58.60 -21.61
C PHE A 4 2.52 -57.58 -20.56
N PHE A 5 1.33 -57.78 -19.99
CA PHE A 5 0.76 -56.88 -18.98
C PHE A 5 1.53 -56.89 -17.64
N TYR A 6 2.02 -58.05 -17.17
CA TYR A 6 2.79 -58.12 -15.93
C TYR A 6 4.20 -57.52 -16.07
N SER A 7 4.80 -57.58 -17.26
CA SER A 7 6.12 -56.98 -17.51
C SER A 7 6.06 -55.45 -17.53
N SER A 8 4.97 -54.87 -18.04
CA SER A 8 4.72 -53.42 -18.04
C SER A 8 4.45 -52.85 -16.65
N ILE A 9 3.71 -53.59 -15.80
CA ILE A 9 3.42 -53.17 -14.42
C ILE A 9 4.67 -53.29 -13.53
N LEU A 10 5.50 -54.33 -13.72
CA LEU A 10 6.77 -54.45 -12.99
C LEU A 10 7.78 -53.38 -13.42
N LEU A 11 7.87 -53.07 -14.72
CA LEU A 11 8.73 -51.97 -15.21
C LEU A 11 8.28 -50.61 -14.67
N ALA A 12 6.97 -50.33 -14.66
CA ALA A 12 6.42 -49.10 -14.12
C ALA A 12 6.70 -48.96 -12.61
N ALA A 13 6.54 -50.04 -11.84
CA ALA A 13 6.82 -50.06 -10.40
C ALA A 13 8.32 -49.89 -10.08
N ILE A 14 9.21 -50.46 -10.90
CA ILE A 14 10.67 -50.30 -10.75
C ILE A 14 11.10 -48.87 -11.11
N PHE A 15 10.53 -48.26 -12.14
CA PHE A 15 10.80 -46.86 -12.51
C PHE A 15 10.33 -45.88 -11.43
N THR A 16 9.13 -46.08 -10.87
CA THR A 16 8.65 -45.24 -9.76
C THR A 16 9.50 -45.39 -8.50
N ALA A 17 9.91 -46.61 -8.15
CA ALA A 17 10.77 -46.84 -6.98
C ALA A 17 12.19 -46.25 -7.15
N GLN A 18 12.76 -46.27 -8.36
CA GLN A 18 14.05 -45.63 -8.65
C GLN A 18 13.99 -44.10 -8.58
N LEU A 19 12.90 -43.47 -9.03
CA LEU A 19 12.70 -42.01 -8.95
C LEU A 19 12.55 -41.53 -7.50
N PHE A 20 11.75 -42.20 -6.68
CA PHE A 20 11.63 -41.88 -5.24
C PHE A 20 12.96 -42.06 -4.49
N SER A 21 13.77 -43.06 -4.86
CA SER A 21 15.09 -43.29 -4.28
C SER A 21 16.11 -42.20 -4.67
N GLN A 22 15.99 -41.57 -5.84
CA GLN A 22 16.96 -40.58 -6.31
C GLN A 22 16.76 -39.21 -5.64
N THR A 23 15.51 -38.73 -5.53
CA THR A 23 15.19 -37.45 -4.90
C THR A 23 15.64 -37.43 -3.44
N ASP A 24 15.35 -38.50 -2.68
CA ASP A 24 15.78 -38.64 -1.29
C ASP A 24 17.31 -38.64 -1.13
N LEU A 25 18.04 -39.31 -2.03
CA LEU A 25 19.51 -39.31 -2.01
C LEU A 25 20.10 -37.92 -2.30
N VAL A 26 19.55 -37.19 -3.27
CA VAL A 26 20.00 -35.84 -3.61
C VAL A 26 19.75 -34.89 -2.44
N THR A 27 18.55 -34.91 -1.85
CA THR A 27 18.23 -34.11 -0.67
C THR A 27 19.18 -34.40 0.50
N LYS A 28 19.45 -35.67 0.80
CA LYS A 28 20.41 -36.06 1.84
C LYS A 28 21.81 -35.53 1.56
N ARG A 29 22.28 -35.60 0.31
CA ARG A 29 23.58 -35.05 -0.10
C ARG A 29 23.65 -33.54 0.02
N ILE A 30 22.59 -32.81 -0.35
CA ILE A 30 22.52 -31.35 -0.17
C ILE A 30 22.71 -31.01 1.32
N ILE A 31 21.99 -31.70 2.21
CA ILE A 31 22.10 -31.50 3.66
C ILE A 31 23.49 -31.86 4.18
N GLU A 32 24.11 -32.94 3.66
CA GLU A 32 25.47 -33.35 4.01
C GLU A 32 26.50 -32.29 3.61
N ILE A 33 26.50 -31.86 2.35
CA ILE A 33 27.40 -30.80 1.85
C ILE A 33 27.22 -29.52 2.66
N GLY A 34 25.97 -29.13 2.93
CA GLY A 34 25.65 -27.97 3.77
C GLY A 34 26.17 -28.04 5.21
N LYS A 35 26.48 -29.24 5.72
CA LYS A 35 27.09 -29.44 7.05
C LYS A 35 28.62 -29.57 6.99
N THR A 36 29.17 -30.09 5.90
CA THR A 36 30.60 -30.48 5.85
C THR A 36 31.46 -29.59 4.96
N ASP A 37 30.88 -28.90 3.98
CA ASP A 37 31.59 -28.06 3.00
C ASP A 37 30.72 -26.87 2.59
N ASN A 38 30.04 -26.19 3.52
CA ASN A 38 29.29 -24.97 3.17
C ASN A 38 30.25 -23.79 2.95
N GLN A 39 30.15 -23.11 1.81
CA GLN A 39 31.06 -22.02 1.44
C GLN A 39 30.38 -20.64 1.40
N THR A 40 29.13 -20.50 1.88
CA THR A 40 28.39 -19.23 1.84
C THR A 40 29.19 -18.06 2.41
N MET A 41 29.80 -18.22 3.59
CA MET A 41 30.53 -17.12 4.24
C MET A 41 31.86 -16.80 3.57
N ARG A 42 32.51 -17.79 2.94
CA ARG A 42 33.69 -17.54 2.09
C ARG A 42 33.32 -16.70 0.88
N HIS A 43 32.20 -16.99 0.24
CA HIS A 43 31.70 -16.21 -0.90
C HIS A 43 31.38 -14.77 -0.46
N LEU A 44 30.80 -14.60 0.72
CA LEU A 44 30.50 -13.28 1.28
C LEU A 44 31.76 -12.48 1.61
N ASP A 45 32.79 -13.11 2.19
CA ASP A 45 34.07 -12.47 2.44
C ASP A 45 34.71 -11.94 1.15
N ILE A 46 34.67 -12.73 0.07
CA ILE A 46 35.18 -12.29 -1.24
C ILE A 46 34.37 -11.10 -1.76
N LEU A 47 33.04 -11.22 -1.77
CA LEU A 47 32.17 -10.17 -2.31
C LEU A 47 32.27 -8.85 -1.52
N CYS A 48 32.43 -8.92 -0.20
CA CYS A 48 32.45 -7.75 0.66
C CYS A 48 33.86 -7.20 0.89
N ASN A 49 34.81 -8.03 1.32
CA ASN A 49 36.12 -7.56 1.77
C ASN A 49 37.14 -7.47 0.62
N ARG A 50 36.92 -8.14 -0.51
CA ARG A 50 37.79 -8.02 -1.69
C ARG A 50 37.23 -7.12 -2.78
N ILE A 51 35.91 -7.11 -2.98
CA ILE A 51 35.26 -6.30 -4.02
C ILE A 51 34.66 -5.03 -3.41
N GLY A 52 33.89 -5.14 -2.33
CA GLY A 52 33.32 -4.01 -1.62
C GLY A 52 32.01 -3.50 -2.19
N GLY A 53 31.71 -2.24 -1.90
CA GLY A 53 30.57 -1.51 -2.43
C GLY A 53 30.58 -1.48 -3.95
N ARG A 54 29.46 -1.88 -4.57
CA ARG A 54 29.43 -2.30 -5.98
C ARG A 54 28.21 -1.72 -6.73
N PRO A 55 28.13 -0.39 -6.86
CA PRO A 55 27.03 0.24 -7.59
C PRO A 55 27.18 -0.06 -9.08
N ILE A 56 26.07 -0.19 -9.82
CA ILE A 56 26.15 -0.42 -11.27
C ILE A 56 26.92 0.70 -11.97
N GLY A 57 27.76 0.33 -12.95
CA GLY A 57 28.67 1.24 -13.64
C GLY A 57 30.01 1.50 -12.92
N SER A 58 30.23 0.89 -11.76
CA SER A 58 31.56 0.82 -11.13
C SER A 58 32.39 -0.35 -11.68
N ASP A 59 33.71 -0.26 -11.50
CA ASP A 59 34.60 -1.39 -11.78
C ASP A 59 34.39 -2.51 -10.75
N ALA A 60 34.01 -2.18 -9.51
CA ALA A 60 33.65 -3.15 -8.46
C ALA A 60 32.47 -4.04 -8.88
N TYR A 61 31.40 -3.46 -9.42
CA TYR A 61 30.27 -4.22 -9.96
C TYR A 61 30.68 -5.13 -11.12
N THR A 62 31.49 -4.60 -12.05
CA THR A 62 32.01 -5.38 -13.19
C THR A 62 32.84 -6.58 -12.71
N ASN A 63 33.69 -6.36 -11.70
CA ASN A 63 34.49 -7.42 -11.09
C ASN A 63 33.62 -8.45 -10.36
N ALA A 64 32.58 -8.02 -9.64
CA ALA A 64 31.62 -8.91 -9.00
C ALA A 64 30.92 -9.81 -10.02
N ALA A 65 30.41 -9.24 -11.11
CA ALA A 65 29.71 -10.01 -12.14
C ALA A 65 30.62 -11.06 -12.80
N ASN A 66 31.86 -10.67 -13.11
CA ASN A 66 32.87 -11.58 -13.66
C ASN A 66 33.30 -12.66 -12.66
N TRP A 67 33.38 -12.33 -11.37
CA TRP A 67 33.68 -13.31 -10.32
C TRP A 67 32.56 -14.36 -10.20
N VAL A 68 31.30 -13.95 -10.10
CA VAL A 68 30.15 -14.88 -10.06
C VAL A 68 30.11 -15.75 -11.31
N LEU A 69 30.33 -15.16 -12.50
CA LEU A 69 30.43 -15.87 -13.77
C LEU A 69 31.53 -16.95 -13.73
N GLY A 70 32.70 -16.60 -13.16
CA GLY A 70 33.84 -17.51 -13.01
C GLY A 70 33.55 -18.67 -12.06
N GLU A 71 32.96 -18.40 -10.89
CA GLU A 71 32.57 -19.42 -9.90
C GLU A 71 31.60 -20.43 -10.52
N PHE A 72 30.53 -19.98 -11.16
CA PHE A 72 29.58 -20.87 -11.83
C PHE A 72 30.23 -21.73 -12.92
N LYS A 73 31.13 -21.18 -13.74
CA LYS A 73 31.90 -21.97 -14.71
C LYS A 73 32.74 -23.05 -14.03
N SER A 74 33.41 -22.70 -12.93
CA SER A 74 34.25 -23.64 -12.18
C SER A 74 33.47 -24.80 -11.57
N TRP A 75 32.19 -24.59 -11.25
CA TRP A 75 31.27 -25.62 -10.75
C TRP A 75 30.55 -26.40 -11.86
N GLY A 76 30.89 -26.15 -13.13
CA GLY A 76 30.29 -26.82 -14.28
C GLY A 76 28.86 -26.38 -14.59
N ILE A 77 28.43 -25.23 -14.06
CA ILE A 77 27.10 -24.67 -14.30
C ILE A 77 27.14 -23.86 -15.61
N LYS A 78 26.14 -24.06 -16.49
CA LYS A 78 25.99 -23.24 -17.69
C LYS A 78 25.69 -21.81 -17.26
N VAL A 79 26.50 -20.85 -17.67
CA VAL A 79 26.37 -19.46 -17.20
C VAL A 79 26.69 -18.45 -18.28
N GLU A 80 25.99 -17.33 -18.28
CA GLU A 80 26.19 -16.19 -19.18
C GLU A 80 25.98 -14.84 -18.47
N LEU A 81 26.45 -13.77 -19.12
CA LEU A 81 26.11 -12.39 -18.78
C LEU A 81 24.95 -11.94 -19.66
N ASP A 82 23.87 -11.48 -19.06
CA ASP A 82 22.72 -10.87 -19.75
C ASP A 82 22.81 -9.35 -19.63
N GLU A 83 23.31 -8.70 -20.68
CA GLU A 83 23.49 -7.24 -20.74
C GLU A 83 22.16 -6.52 -20.49
N SER A 84 22.03 -5.90 -19.31
CA SER A 84 20.76 -5.37 -18.84
C SER A 84 20.53 -3.92 -19.28
N GLY A 85 21.60 -3.17 -19.49
CA GLY A 85 21.57 -1.79 -19.97
C GLY A 85 22.91 -1.09 -19.85
N GLU A 86 22.90 0.23 -20.02
CA GLU A 86 24.08 1.09 -19.96
C GLU A 86 23.85 2.36 -19.12
N LEU A 87 24.94 2.90 -18.58
CA LEU A 87 24.97 4.21 -17.91
C LEU A 87 25.82 5.19 -18.71
N PRO A 88 25.40 6.47 -18.81
CA PRO A 88 26.17 7.49 -19.53
C PRO A 88 27.46 7.88 -18.81
N VAL A 89 27.53 7.64 -17.49
CA VAL A 89 28.69 7.91 -16.64
C VAL A 89 28.73 6.82 -15.56
N GLY A 90 29.90 6.19 -15.38
CA GLY A 90 30.18 5.28 -14.27
C GLY A 90 30.77 6.02 -13.06
N PHE A 91 30.69 5.40 -11.88
CA PHE A 91 31.18 5.96 -10.62
C PHE A 91 32.04 4.94 -9.89
N ASN A 92 33.21 5.38 -9.42
CA ASN A 92 34.05 4.61 -8.51
C ASN A 92 34.32 5.47 -7.28
N ARG A 93 33.93 4.96 -6.12
CA ARG A 93 34.28 5.55 -4.84
C ARG A 93 35.73 5.27 -4.49
N GLY A 94 36.42 6.28 -4.01
CA GLY A 94 37.72 6.13 -3.36
C GLY A 94 37.66 6.51 -1.88
N ALA A 95 38.82 6.49 -1.24
CA ALA A 95 38.93 6.84 0.17
C ALA A 95 38.47 8.28 0.43
N TRP A 96 37.88 8.50 1.61
CA TRP A 96 37.58 9.82 2.12
C TRP A 96 38.16 10.04 3.52
N PHE A 97 38.52 11.27 3.81
CA PHE A 97 39.02 11.70 5.12
C PHE A 97 38.45 13.08 5.44
N GLY A 98 38.22 13.34 6.73
CA GLY A 98 37.67 14.59 7.21
C GLY A 98 38.11 14.89 8.64
N LYS A 99 38.50 16.14 8.89
CA LYS A 99 38.77 16.63 10.24
C LYS A 99 38.48 18.12 10.37
N MET A 100 38.08 18.54 11.56
CA MET A 100 38.22 19.93 11.98
C MET A 100 39.67 20.16 12.40
N ILE A 101 40.29 21.24 11.91
CA ILE A 101 41.67 21.64 12.25
C ILE A 101 41.65 22.75 13.32
N LYS A 102 40.69 23.67 13.23
CA LYS A 102 40.52 24.79 14.15
C LYS A 102 39.07 24.88 14.63
N PRO A 103 38.82 25.28 15.89
CA PRO A 103 39.80 25.71 16.89
C PRO A 103 40.52 24.57 17.61
N LYS A 104 39.97 23.36 17.55
CA LYS A 104 40.58 22.13 18.06
C LYS A 104 40.57 21.05 16.98
N GLU A 105 41.55 20.14 17.03
CA GLU A 105 41.54 18.99 16.13
C GLU A 105 40.43 18.02 16.52
N MET A 106 39.60 17.63 15.55
CA MET A 106 38.53 16.64 15.73
C MET A 106 38.36 15.84 14.45
N HIS A 107 38.45 14.51 14.53
CA HIS A 107 38.10 13.63 13.42
C HIS A 107 36.60 13.73 13.14
N LEU A 108 36.21 13.77 11.86
CA LEU A 108 34.80 13.86 11.46
C LEU A 108 34.28 12.48 11.05
N GLU A 109 33.14 12.09 11.62
CA GLU A 109 32.37 10.93 11.24
C GLU A 109 31.32 11.34 10.21
N PHE A 110 31.57 11.00 8.95
CA PHE A 110 30.73 11.42 7.84
C PHE A 110 30.74 10.37 6.72
N GLY A 111 29.82 10.52 5.79
CA GLY A 111 29.92 9.88 4.49
C GLY A 111 29.37 10.75 3.37
N THR A 112 29.43 10.24 2.15
CA THR A 112 29.03 10.98 0.95
C THR A 112 28.15 10.13 0.05
N PRO A 113 27.03 10.66 -0.47
CA PRO A 113 26.20 9.96 -1.45
C PRO A 113 27.00 9.56 -2.70
N ALA A 114 26.67 8.43 -3.33
CA ALA A 114 27.31 8.07 -4.59
C ALA A 114 27.01 9.11 -5.68
N PHE A 115 27.90 9.19 -6.67
CA PHE A 115 27.86 10.22 -7.71
C PHE A 115 27.95 11.67 -7.17
N THR A 116 28.53 11.89 -5.99
CA THR A 116 28.93 13.23 -5.55
C THR A 116 30.32 13.61 -6.07
N ALA A 117 30.59 14.90 -6.21
CA ALA A 117 31.90 15.39 -6.60
C ALA A 117 32.95 15.02 -5.53
N GLY A 118 34.13 14.58 -5.97
CA GLY A 118 35.30 14.49 -5.09
C GLY A 118 35.93 15.86 -4.85
N THR A 119 36.82 15.94 -3.87
CA THR A 119 37.68 17.10 -3.68
C THR A 119 38.86 17.08 -4.65
N LYS A 120 39.43 18.26 -4.94
CA LYS A 120 40.66 18.38 -5.74
C LYS A 120 41.89 18.17 -4.84
N GLY A 121 42.07 16.92 -4.38
CA GLY A 121 43.00 16.58 -3.30
C GLY A 121 42.53 17.11 -1.95
N VAL A 122 43.46 17.31 -1.01
CA VAL A 122 43.15 17.89 0.31
C VAL A 122 42.67 19.33 0.15
N GLN A 123 41.47 19.63 0.62
CA GLN A 123 40.88 20.96 0.62
C GLN A 123 40.64 21.43 2.05
N ARG A 124 41.10 22.64 2.36
CA ARG A 124 40.93 23.29 3.67
C ARG A 124 40.18 24.60 3.47
N GLY A 125 39.19 24.85 4.31
CA GLY A 125 38.40 26.07 4.22
C GLY A 125 37.66 26.41 5.49
N PRO A 126 37.27 27.69 5.66
CA PRO A 126 36.41 28.11 6.75
C PRO A 126 35.01 27.49 6.61
N VAL A 127 34.26 27.51 7.70
CA VAL A 127 32.85 27.07 7.72
C VAL A 127 31.93 28.28 7.68
N VAL A 128 30.92 28.24 6.80
CA VAL A 128 29.86 29.24 6.72
C VAL A 128 28.51 28.56 6.88
N ILE A 129 27.64 29.13 7.72
CA ILE A 129 26.25 28.66 7.84
C ILE A 129 25.44 29.23 6.68
N MET A 130 24.68 28.38 5.99
CA MET A 130 23.85 28.80 4.87
C MET A 130 22.85 29.89 5.29
N PRO A 131 22.89 31.08 4.68
CA PRO A 131 21.95 32.15 5.01
C PRO A 131 20.54 31.84 4.54
N ASN A 132 19.56 32.32 5.31
CA ASN A 132 18.13 32.06 5.08
C ASN A 132 17.46 33.01 4.06
N THR A 133 18.19 33.98 3.49
CA THR A 133 17.68 34.89 2.46
C THR A 133 18.74 35.19 1.39
N ASP A 134 18.28 35.53 0.17
CA ASP A 134 19.18 35.90 -0.93
C ASP A 134 20.02 37.14 -0.62
N ALA A 135 19.43 38.17 0.00
CA ALA A 135 20.15 39.37 0.38
C ALA A 135 21.32 39.09 1.37
N LYS A 136 21.12 38.19 2.34
CA LYS A 136 22.18 37.74 3.25
C LYS A 136 23.19 36.84 2.56
N PHE A 137 22.76 36.05 1.58
CA PHE A 137 23.68 35.27 0.76
C PHE A 137 24.63 36.19 0.00
N ASP A 138 24.11 37.22 -0.66
CA ASP A 138 24.91 38.14 -1.47
C ASP A 138 25.93 38.90 -0.61
N SER A 139 25.56 39.28 0.63
CA SER A 139 26.50 39.92 1.55
C SER A 139 27.60 38.98 2.08
N LEU A 140 27.36 37.67 2.08
CA LEU A 140 28.31 36.64 2.53
C LEU A 140 29.09 35.99 1.38
N LYS A 141 28.85 36.37 0.12
CA LYS A 141 29.44 35.72 -1.06
C LYS A 141 30.97 35.66 -1.03
N SER A 142 31.63 36.69 -0.50
CA SER A 142 33.10 36.70 -0.34
C SER A 142 33.59 35.70 0.71
N LYS A 143 32.82 35.47 1.78
CA LYS A 143 33.12 34.46 2.82
C LYS A 143 32.82 33.04 2.35
N ILE A 144 31.84 32.85 1.46
CA ILE A 144 31.48 31.54 0.91
C ILE A 144 32.57 31.01 -0.04
N LYS A 145 33.30 31.90 -0.72
CA LYS A 145 34.37 31.53 -1.63
C LYS A 145 35.47 30.78 -0.86
N GLY A 146 35.66 29.50 -1.17
CA GLY A 146 36.61 28.62 -0.49
C GLY A 146 36.13 28.06 0.85
N ALA A 147 34.84 28.20 1.18
CA ALA A 147 34.27 27.69 2.43
C ALA A 147 33.52 26.35 2.28
N TRP A 148 33.42 25.62 3.38
CA TRP A 148 32.47 24.54 3.58
C TRP A 148 31.15 25.11 4.11
N VAL A 149 30.04 24.80 3.47
CA VAL A 149 28.75 25.42 3.79
C VAL A 149 27.85 24.46 4.56
N LEU A 150 27.47 24.83 5.79
CA LEU A 150 26.49 24.07 6.58
C LEU A 150 25.07 24.38 6.08
N ILE A 151 24.33 23.34 5.70
CA ILE A 151 22.93 23.43 5.29
C ILE A 151 22.05 22.96 6.45
N ASP A 152 21.03 23.75 6.78
CA ASP A 152 20.04 23.39 7.81
C ASP A 152 19.17 22.19 7.40
N GLY A 153 18.57 21.56 8.41
CA GLY A 153 17.72 20.37 8.26
C GLY A 153 18.47 19.06 8.52
N THR A 154 17.70 18.01 8.80
CA THR A 154 18.21 16.64 8.98
C THR A 154 18.11 15.90 7.66
N ASN A 155 19.22 15.29 7.22
CA ASN A 155 19.25 14.40 6.07
C ASN A 155 18.76 13.00 6.47
N ASP A 156 17.99 12.38 5.60
CA ASP A 156 17.42 11.03 5.74
C ASP A 156 18.08 10.00 4.80
N GLY A 157 19.20 10.37 4.19
CA GLY A 157 20.02 9.57 3.29
C GLY A 157 20.12 10.11 1.87
N TRP A 158 19.14 10.93 1.43
CA TRP A 158 19.12 11.38 0.04
C TRP A 158 20.24 12.38 -0.28
N PRO A 159 20.86 12.29 -1.48
CA PRO A 159 21.73 13.34 -1.98
C PRO A 159 20.97 14.64 -2.16
N ARG A 160 21.65 15.76 -1.95
CA ARG A 160 21.13 17.11 -2.20
C ARG A 160 20.61 17.25 -3.63
N ASP A 161 21.37 16.73 -4.59
CA ASP A 161 21.03 16.73 -6.01
C ASP A 161 20.64 15.32 -6.45
N ARG A 162 19.41 14.89 -6.12
CA ARG A 162 18.93 13.52 -6.42
C ARG A 162 18.64 13.30 -7.89
N ASP A 163 17.68 14.03 -8.45
CA ASP A 163 17.22 13.79 -9.83
C ASP A 163 17.77 14.82 -10.83
N SER A 164 18.12 16.01 -10.32
CA SER A 164 18.70 17.11 -11.10
C SER A 164 19.55 18.01 -10.20
N ILE A 165 20.41 18.84 -10.79
CA ILE A 165 21.20 19.83 -10.06
C ILE A 165 20.27 20.94 -9.55
N SER A 166 20.20 21.10 -8.23
CA SER A 166 19.37 22.09 -7.57
C SER A 166 19.83 23.53 -7.80
N ALA A 167 18.91 24.48 -7.65
CA ALA A 167 19.24 25.91 -7.69
C ALA A 167 20.25 26.30 -6.60
N LEU A 168 20.16 25.66 -5.42
CA LEU A 168 21.09 25.85 -4.32
C LEU A 168 22.52 25.45 -4.71
N THR A 169 22.69 24.29 -5.34
CA THR A 169 24.00 23.82 -5.81
C THR A 169 24.63 24.79 -6.80
N LYS A 170 23.86 25.25 -7.79
CA LYS A 170 24.36 26.23 -8.79
C LYS A 170 24.83 27.50 -8.09
N LYS A 171 23.99 28.04 -7.21
CA LYS A 171 24.27 29.26 -6.44
C LYS A 171 25.55 29.15 -5.59
N LEU A 172 25.74 28.03 -4.91
CA LEU A 172 26.94 27.78 -4.08
C LEU A 172 28.19 27.52 -4.92
N SER A 173 28.05 26.78 -6.02
CA SER A 173 29.14 26.54 -6.98
C SER A 173 29.61 27.86 -7.61
N ASP A 174 28.68 28.74 -8.02
CA ASP A 174 29.00 30.06 -8.59
C ASP A 174 29.65 31.02 -7.58
N ALA A 175 29.34 30.85 -6.29
CA ALA A 175 30.00 31.57 -5.20
C ALA A 175 31.39 31.00 -4.85
N GLY A 176 31.76 29.83 -5.40
CA GLY A 176 33.04 29.19 -5.19
C GLY A 176 33.16 28.43 -3.87
N ALA A 177 32.05 27.89 -3.34
CA ALA A 177 32.07 27.00 -2.18
C ALA A 177 32.89 25.72 -2.46
N LEU A 178 33.51 25.14 -1.43
CA LEU A 178 34.23 23.86 -1.51
C LEU A 178 33.29 22.65 -1.51
N GLY A 179 32.20 22.74 -0.76
CA GLY A 179 31.23 21.67 -0.59
C GLY A 179 30.14 22.05 0.40
N THR A 180 29.15 21.19 0.53
CA THR A 180 28.08 21.34 1.52
C THR A 180 28.12 20.25 2.55
N ILE A 181 27.76 20.59 3.77
CA ILE A 181 27.65 19.67 4.89
C ILE A 181 26.22 19.75 5.41
N GLN A 182 25.57 18.60 5.54
CA GLN A 182 24.24 18.49 6.12
C GLN A 182 24.28 17.50 7.29
N LEU A 183 23.50 17.80 8.32
CA LEU A 183 23.35 16.95 9.50
C LEU A 183 22.75 15.60 9.13
N SER A 184 23.31 14.51 9.66
CA SER A 184 22.78 13.15 9.59
C SER A 184 22.88 12.47 10.96
N LYS A 185 22.01 11.50 11.22
CA LYS A 185 21.94 10.77 12.50
C LYS A 185 22.52 9.38 12.33
N LEU A 186 22.94 8.75 13.44
CA LEU A 186 23.31 7.33 13.40
C LEU A 186 22.07 6.44 13.29
N PRO A 187 22.12 5.37 12.48
CA PRO A 187 23.18 5.07 11.51
C PRO A 187 23.16 6.06 10.32
N ILE A 188 24.32 6.56 9.89
CA ILE A 188 24.40 7.47 8.72
C ILE A 188 23.95 6.69 7.49
N ARG A 189 22.76 7.02 7.00
CA ARG A 189 22.21 6.49 5.75
C ARG A 189 22.73 7.31 4.56
N LEU A 190 23.01 6.66 3.44
CA LEU A 190 23.43 7.27 2.18
C LEU A 190 22.69 6.61 1.03
N LEU A 191 22.28 7.40 0.05
CA LEU A 191 21.51 6.94 -1.11
C LEU A 191 22.08 7.54 -2.40
N ASP A 192 21.62 7.03 -3.54
CA ASP A 192 22.28 7.24 -4.82
C ASP A 192 21.67 8.44 -5.53
N SER A 193 22.53 9.25 -6.14
CA SER A 193 22.06 10.24 -7.08
C SER A 193 21.76 9.64 -8.44
N ARG A 194 20.73 10.17 -9.09
CA ARG A 194 20.36 9.93 -10.49
C ARG A 194 20.55 11.17 -11.36
N CYS A 195 21.17 12.24 -10.83
CA CYS A 195 21.28 13.53 -11.50
C CYS A 195 22.35 13.57 -12.60
N VAL A 196 23.35 12.68 -12.54
CA VAL A 196 24.43 12.59 -13.54
C VAL A 196 23.91 11.89 -14.80
N LYS A 197 23.48 12.69 -15.77
CA LYS A 197 22.90 12.23 -17.05
C LYS A 197 23.89 12.20 -18.22
N SER A 198 25.03 12.87 -18.10
CA SER A 198 26.05 12.94 -19.14
C SER A 198 27.39 13.43 -18.56
N TRP A 199 28.47 13.23 -19.32
CA TRP A 199 29.79 13.73 -18.96
C TRP A 199 29.87 15.26 -18.84
N GLY A 200 29.06 15.99 -19.60
CA GLY A 200 28.97 17.45 -19.51
C GLY A 200 28.23 17.96 -18.28
N ASN A 201 27.61 17.06 -17.50
CA ASN A 201 26.79 17.36 -16.33
C ASN A 201 27.30 16.64 -15.07
N LEU A 202 28.62 16.58 -14.90
CA LEU A 202 29.22 16.06 -13.69
C LEU A 202 28.98 17.00 -12.51
N PRO A 203 28.82 16.48 -11.28
CA PRO A 203 28.69 17.31 -10.09
C PRO A 203 29.98 18.09 -9.86
N THR A 204 29.85 19.36 -9.46
CA THR A 204 30.99 20.24 -9.19
C THR A 204 31.23 20.48 -7.71
N LEU A 205 30.22 20.23 -6.87
CA LEU A 205 30.21 20.56 -5.45
C LEU A 205 30.00 19.31 -4.61
N CYS A 206 30.93 19.04 -3.70
CA CYS A 206 30.87 17.88 -2.80
C CYS A 206 29.63 17.97 -1.89
N ASP A 207 29.04 16.82 -1.57
CA ASP A 207 27.89 16.67 -0.68
C ASP A 207 28.26 15.73 0.48
N ILE A 208 28.30 16.26 1.70
CA ILE A 208 28.79 15.59 2.90
C ILE A 208 27.65 15.45 3.90
N LYS A 209 27.45 14.23 4.43
CA LYS A 209 26.51 13.95 5.52
C LYS A 209 27.30 13.71 6.80
N LEU A 210 27.21 14.65 7.73
CA LEU A 210 28.02 14.69 8.95
C LEU A 210 27.17 14.31 10.17
N LEU A 211 27.77 13.55 11.10
CA LEU A 211 27.15 13.18 12.36
C LEU A 211 26.58 14.41 13.11
N ASP A 212 25.36 14.29 13.59
CA ASP A 212 24.60 15.37 14.23
C ASP A 212 25.31 16.04 15.40
N THR A 213 25.95 15.29 16.28
CA THR A 213 26.73 15.83 17.40
C THR A 213 27.85 16.73 16.91
N GLN A 214 28.60 16.31 15.89
CA GLN A 214 29.70 17.06 15.31
C GLN A 214 29.23 18.25 14.48
N PHE A 215 28.14 18.07 13.71
CA PHE A 215 27.51 19.17 12.98
C PHE A 215 27.06 20.27 13.92
N ASN A 216 26.36 19.93 15.00
CA ASN A 216 25.87 20.89 15.98
C ASN A 216 27.03 21.59 16.70
N GLU A 217 28.08 20.85 17.08
CA GLU A 217 29.28 21.45 17.69
C GLU A 217 29.95 22.46 16.76
N ILE A 218 30.18 22.10 15.49
CA ILE A 218 30.77 22.99 14.49
C ILE A 218 29.89 24.22 14.27
N LYS A 219 28.57 24.03 14.16
CA LYS A 219 27.61 25.13 13.99
C LYS A 219 27.69 26.10 15.17
N SER A 220 27.68 25.60 16.41
CA SER A 220 27.79 26.43 17.60
C SER A 220 29.12 27.16 17.69
N LEU A 221 30.24 26.54 17.28
CA LEU A 221 31.54 27.22 17.22
C LEU A 221 31.53 28.39 16.23
N VAL A 222 30.94 28.20 15.04
CA VAL A 222 30.81 29.27 14.03
C VAL A 222 29.93 30.41 14.54
N GLU A 223 28.82 30.09 15.21
CA GLU A 223 27.91 31.08 15.79
C GLU A 223 28.58 31.89 16.91
N ASN A 224 29.31 31.22 17.80
CA ASN A 224 30.00 31.86 18.92
C ASN A 224 31.11 32.81 18.46
N LEU A 225 31.97 32.38 17.52
CA LEU A 225 33.04 33.23 16.95
C LEU A 225 32.46 34.44 16.21
N SER A 226 31.34 34.24 15.50
CA SER A 226 30.64 35.35 14.83
C SER A 226 30.06 36.36 15.83
N ALA A 227 29.59 35.90 16.99
CA ALA A 227 29.03 36.74 18.04
C ALA A 227 30.09 37.48 18.87
N SER A 228 31.26 36.87 19.11
CA SER A 228 32.35 37.50 19.87
C SER A 228 33.15 38.52 19.07
N GLY A 229 33.01 38.54 17.74
CA GLY A 229 33.76 39.42 16.85
C GLY A 229 35.24 39.04 16.70
N GLU A 230 35.59 37.81 17.10
CA GLU A 230 36.93 37.26 16.96
C GLU A 230 37.28 37.02 15.49
N SER A 231 38.58 37.15 15.16
CA SER A 231 39.10 36.89 13.81
C SER A 231 39.42 35.40 13.56
N GLU A 232 39.19 34.54 14.55
CA GLU A 232 39.39 33.10 14.40
C GLU A 232 38.25 32.46 13.59
N GLU A 233 38.62 31.49 12.76
CA GLU A 233 37.68 30.75 11.91
C GLU A 233 37.69 29.27 12.28
N VAL A 234 36.52 28.64 12.21
CA VAL A 234 36.42 27.17 12.21
C VAL A 234 36.90 26.68 10.85
N ILE A 235 37.96 25.87 10.83
CA ILE A 235 38.56 25.35 9.60
C ILE A 235 38.34 23.83 9.52
N LEU A 236 37.72 23.37 8.44
CA LEU A 236 37.59 21.95 8.13
C LEU A 236 38.49 21.55 6.97
N GLU A 237 38.96 20.31 7.02
CA GLU A 237 39.73 19.65 6.00
C GLU A 237 38.98 18.42 5.51
N PHE A 238 38.85 18.29 4.19
CA PHE A 238 38.35 17.07 3.54
C PHE A 238 39.25 16.66 2.38
N ASP A 239 39.42 15.35 2.22
CA ASP A 239 40.03 14.69 1.06
C ASP A 239 39.10 13.55 0.64
N ILE A 240 38.31 13.74 -0.41
CA ILE A 240 37.27 12.82 -0.88
C ILE A 240 37.58 12.44 -2.32
N ARG A 241 38.00 11.20 -2.55
CA ARG A 241 38.59 10.78 -3.83
C ARG A 241 37.59 9.99 -4.68
N ASN A 242 36.56 10.64 -5.17
CA ASN A 242 35.59 10.02 -6.08
C ASN A 242 36.03 10.15 -7.55
N PHE A 243 35.79 9.11 -8.34
CA PHE A 243 36.19 9.04 -9.74
C PHE A 243 34.99 8.77 -10.65
N PHE A 244 34.92 9.47 -11.78
CA PHE A 244 33.91 9.27 -12.81
C PHE A 244 34.53 8.61 -14.03
N LYS A 245 33.77 7.70 -14.65
CA LYS A 245 34.15 7.00 -15.88
C LYS A 245 33.21 7.43 -17.00
N GLN A 246 33.76 7.91 -18.11
CA GLN A 246 32.94 8.31 -19.25
C GLN A 246 32.27 7.08 -19.86
N GLY A 247 30.96 7.12 -20.04
CA GLY A 247 30.20 6.03 -20.63
C GLY A 247 30.17 6.05 -22.16
N PRO A 248 29.40 5.13 -22.78
CA PRO A 248 28.49 4.20 -22.11
C PRO A 248 29.22 3.13 -21.27
N VAL A 249 28.72 2.85 -20.06
CA VAL A 249 29.20 1.76 -19.19
C VAL A 249 28.08 0.73 -19.05
N THR A 250 28.29 -0.46 -19.59
CA THR A 250 27.29 -1.54 -19.54
C THR A 250 27.25 -2.22 -18.18
N TYR A 251 26.10 -2.78 -17.82
CA TYR A 251 25.91 -3.64 -16.65
C TYR A 251 25.04 -4.84 -17.03
N SER A 252 25.27 -5.99 -16.41
CA SER A 252 24.66 -7.27 -16.81
C SER A 252 24.22 -8.09 -15.62
N ASN A 253 23.08 -8.77 -15.73
CA ASN A 253 22.74 -9.87 -14.83
C ASN A 253 23.73 -11.02 -15.05
N VAL A 254 23.97 -11.85 -14.04
CA VAL A 254 24.66 -13.14 -14.19
C VAL A 254 23.64 -14.27 -14.08
N ILE A 255 23.49 -15.06 -15.15
CA ILE A 255 22.46 -16.10 -15.23
C ILE A 255 23.13 -17.47 -15.29
N GLY A 256 22.88 -18.31 -14.28
CA GLY A 256 23.36 -19.69 -14.20
C GLY A 256 22.21 -20.69 -14.34
N ILE A 257 22.42 -21.81 -15.03
CA ILE A 257 21.37 -22.82 -15.29
C ILE A 257 21.90 -24.22 -15.03
N ILE A 258 21.17 -24.98 -14.20
CA ILE A 258 21.24 -26.44 -14.13
C ILE A 258 20.08 -27.00 -14.98
N PRO A 259 20.36 -27.71 -16.09
CA PRO A 259 19.32 -28.15 -17.02
C PRO A 259 18.44 -29.24 -16.41
N GLY A 260 17.13 -29.13 -16.68
CA GLY A 260 16.14 -30.16 -16.38
C GLY A 260 16.28 -31.38 -17.30
N THR A 261 15.76 -32.51 -16.83
CA THR A 261 15.80 -33.79 -17.57
C THR A 261 14.54 -34.10 -18.35
N GLU A 262 13.37 -33.74 -17.82
CA GLU A 262 12.05 -34.04 -18.40
C GLU A 262 11.45 -32.79 -19.06
N PHE A 263 11.55 -31.66 -18.37
CA PHE A 263 11.01 -30.36 -18.79
C PHE A 263 12.13 -29.30 -18.85
N PRO A 264 13.13 -29.44 -19.74
CA PRO A 264 14.30 -28.54 -19.77
C PRO A 264 13.96 -27.08 -20.08
N ASN A 265 12.78 -26.81 -20.64
CA ASN A 265 12.30 -25.45 -20.98
C ASN A 265 11.32 -24.87 -19.94
N GLU A 266 11.14 -25.54 -18.81
CA GLU A 266 10.39 -25.06 -17.65
C GLU A 266 11.37 -24.77 -16.51
N TYR A 267 11.06 -23.76 -15.69
CA TYR A 267 12.05 -23.19 -14.78
C TYR A 267 11.55 -23.04 -13.35
N VAL A 268 12.43 -23.33 -12.41
CA VAL A 268 12.45 -22.70 -11.08
C VAL A 268 13.50 -21.59 -11.12
N VAL A 269 13.12 -20.38 -10.74
CA VAL A 269 14.04 -19.22 -10.74
C VAL A 269 14.47 -18.90 -9.31
N LEU A 270 15.76 -18.71 -9.11
CA LEU A 270 16.38 -18.20 -7.89
C LEU A 270 16.90 -16.79 -8.15
N GLY A 271 16.68 -15.85 -7.24
CA GLY A 271 17.07 -14.45 -7.42
C GLY A 271 17.67 -13.78 -6.18
N ALA A 272 18.64 -12.92 -6.45
CA ALA A 272 19.20 -11.92 -5.53
C ALA A 272 19.90 -10.85 -6.38
N HIS A 273 20.01 -9.61 -5.91
CA HIS A 273 20.73 -8.58 -6.66
C HIS A 273 22.19 -8.48 -6.26
N LEU A 274 23.03 -8.28 -7.28
CA LEU A 274 24.47 -8.19 -7.14
C LEU A 274 24.92 -6.79 -6.77
N ASP A 275 24.27 -5.76 -7.31
CA ASP A 275 24.64 -4.40 -6.96
C ASP A 275 24.35 -4.11 -5.50
N SER A 276 25.04 -3.10 -4.99
CA SER A 276 24.79 -2.52 -3.69
C SER A 276 25.10 -1.03 -3.77
N TYR A 277 24.64 -0.31 -2.77
CA TYR A 277 25.25 0.94 -2.38
C TYR A 277 26.75 0.78 -2.07
N ASP A 278 27.47 1.91 -2.08
CA ASP A 278 28.92 1.90 -2.24
C ASP A 278 29.67 2.51 -1.06
N GLU A 279 28.97 3.09 -0.10
CA GLU A 279 29.53 3.68 1.12
C GLU A 279 30.07 2.66 2.14
N ALA A 280 29.68 1.40 2.02
CA ALA A 280 30.15 0.30 2.85
C ALA A 280 30.56 -0.89 1.95
N THR A 281 30.04 -2.10 2.21
CA THR A 281 30.40 -3.30 1.43
C THR A 281 29.22 -4.09 0.89
N GLY A 282 27.99 -3.62 1.11
CA GLY A 282 26.78 -4.28 0.61
C GLY A 282 26.65 -5.73 1.09
N ALA A 283 27.01 -6.00 2.34
CA ALA A 283 27.11 -7.36 2.87
C ALA A 283 25.74 -7.93 3.20
N ILE A 284 24.90 -7.12 3.82
CA ILE A 284 23.52 -7.43 4.15
C ILE A 284 22.64 -7.12 2.94
N ASP A 285 22.90 -6.00 2.25
CA ASP A 285 22.17 -5.54 1.06
C ASP A 285 23.10 -5.47 -0.17
N ASN A 286 23.23 -6.51 -0.99
CA ASN A 286 22.59 -7.83 -0.84
C ASN A 286 23.55 -9.00 -1.06
N GLY A 287 24.78 -8.89 -0.54
CA GLY A 287 25.71 -10.01 -0.49
C GLY A 287 25.14 -11.22 0.25
N SER A 288 24.33 -10.95 1.27
CA SER A 288 23.60 -11.94 2.05
C SER A 288 22.56 -12.66 1.20
N GLY A 289 22.00 -12.07 0.14
CA GLY A 289 21.14 -12.73 -0.82
C GLY A 289 21.92 -13.55 -1.85
N VAL A 290 22.94 -12.92 -2.45
CA VAL A 290 23.73 -13.49 -3.54
C VAL A 290 24.44 -14.76 -3.11
N THR A 291 25.10 -14.75 -1.95
CA THR A 291 26.02 -15.83 -1.56
C THR A 291 25.32 -17.12 -1.15
N PRO A 292 24.15 -17.12 -0.48
CA PRO A 292 23.33 -18.32 -0.34
C PRO A 292 22.76 -18.83 -1.66
N MET A 293 22.39 -17.96 -2.60
CA MET A 293 21.88 -18.39 -3.92
C MET A 293 22.97 -19.07 -4.74
N MET A 294 24.19 -18.51 -4.76
CA MET A 294 25.36 -19.13 -5.38
C MET A 294 25.67 -20.48 -4.74
N GLU A 295 25.69 -20.54 -3.40
CA GLU A 295 26.01 -21.76 -2.69
C GLU A 295 24.95 -22.84 -2.87
N ALA A 296 23.67 -22.48 -2.93
CA ALA A 296 22.60 -23.41 -3.27
C ALA A 296 22.82 -24.08 -4.63
N MET A 297 23.22 -23.30 -5.63
CA MET A 297 23.54 -23.81 -6.96
C MET A 297 24.78 -24.72 -6.96
N ARG A 298 25.81 -24.39 -6.19
CA ARG A 298 27.00 -25.25 -6.00
C ARG A 298 26.62 -26.58 -5.35
N MET A 299 25.82 -26.56 -4.29
CA MET A 299 25.34 -27.78 -3.61
C MET A 299 24.51 -28.66 -4.54
N LEU A 300 23.63 -28.06 -5.36
CA LEU A 300 22.85 -28.79 -6.36
C LEU A 300 23.77 -29.49 -7.37
N ALA A 301 24.76 -28.79 -7.91
CA ALA A 301 25.74 -29.36 -8.84
C ALA A 301 26.53 -30.52 -8.20
N LEU A 302 27.06 -30.33 -6.99
CA LEU A 302 27.87 -31.34 -6.29
C LEU A 302 27.07 -32.55 -5.80
N SER A 303 25.80 -32.36 -5.45
CA SER A 303 24.93 -33.48 -5.04
C SER A 303 24.64 -34.47 -6.18
N GLY A 304 24.86 -34.05 -7.43
CA GLY A 304 24.49 -34.79 -8.64
C GLY A 304 23.01 -34.62 -9.01
N ALA A 305 22.40 -33.49 -8.60
CA ALA A 305 21.00 -33.20 -8.87
C ALA A 305 20.69 -33.28 -10.38
N LYS A 306 19.61 -33.99 -10.71
CA LYS A 306 19.04 -34.08 -12.06
C LYS A 306 17.56 -33.71 -11.97
N PRO A 307 17.23 -32.43 -11.85
CA PRO A 307 15.84 -32.02 -11.65
C PRO A 307 14.99 -32.32 -12.90
N LYS A 308 13.67 -32.50 -12.74
CA LYS A 308 12.75 -32.62 -13.89
C LYS A 308 12.75 -31.33 -14.72
N ARG A 309 12.61 -30.18 -14.04
CA ARG A 309 12.65 -28.82 -14.62
C ARG A 309 14.03 -28.19 -14.45
N SER A 310 14.36 -27.22 -15.29
CA SER A 310 15.61 -26.46 -15.15
C SER A 310 15.58 -25.58 -13.90
N ILE A 311 16.72 -25.45 -13.21
CA ILE A 311 16.90 -24.48 -12.12
C ILE A 311 17.78 -23.35 -12.65
N MET A 312 17.23 -22.14 -12.66
CA MET A 312 17.89 -20.93 -13.15
C MET A 312 18.16 -20.01 -11.96
N VAL A 313 19.41 -19.64 -11.72
CA VAL A 313 19.77 -18.55 -10.82
C VAL A 313 20.00 -17.28 -11.62
N GLN A 314 19.44 -16.17 -11.16
CA GLN A 314 19.64 -14.85 -11.73
C GLN A 314 20.18 -13.94 -10.64
N ILE A 315 21.43 -13.51 -10.80
CA ILE A 315 22.11 -12.57 -9.91
C ILE A 315 22.01 -11.19 -10.59
N TYR A 316 21.08 -10.36 -10.12
CA TYR A 316 20.55 -9.21 -10.85
C TYR A 316 21.45 -7.97 -10.80
N ALA A 317 21.32 -7.12 -11.82
CA ALA A 317 21.93 -5.80 -11.89
C ALA A 317 20.93 -4.69 -11.56
N GLY A 318 21.36 -3.64 -10.87
CA GLY A 318 20.63 -2.37 -10.80
C GLY A 318 19.30 -2.47 -10.07
N GLU A 319 19.19 -3.34 -9.07
CA GLU A 319 18.03 -3.38 -8.16
C GLU A 319 17.89 -2.04 -7.46
N GLU A 320 19.00 -1.51 -6.96
CA GLU A 320 19.10 -0.29 -6.13
C GLU A 320 18.65 0.98 -6.88
N ARG A 321 18.63 0.91 -8.22
CA ARG A 321 18.16 1.98 -9.11
C ARG A 321 16.78 1.70 -9.70
N GLY A 322 16.06 0.74 -9.13
CA GLY A 322 14.67 0.43 -9.43
C GLY A 322 14.48 -0.78 -10.33
N LEU A 323 15.08 -1.92 -9.97
CA LEU A 323 14.86 -3.23 -10.61
C LEU A 323 15.28 -3.27 -12.09
N LEU A 324 16.37 -2.59 -12.46
CA LEU A 324 16.75 -2.42 -13.86
C LEU A 324 17.03 -3.78 -14.54
N GLY A 325 17.76 -4.65 -13.86
CA GLY A 325 18.17 -5.97 -14.34
C GLY A 325 17.00 -6.92 -14.54
N SER A 326 16.16 -7.12 -13.52
CA SER A 326 14.99 -8.00 -13.64
C SER A 326 13.96 -7.48 -14.65
N LYS A 327 13.71 -6.16 -14.70
CA LYS A 327 12.82 -5.57 -15.74
C LYS A 327 13.37 -5.77 -17.15
N SER A 328 14.68 -5.59 -17.34
CA SER A 328 15.33 -5.82 -18.62
C SER A 328 15.18 -7.28 -19.06
N TRP A 329 15.45 -8.23 -18.15
CA TRP A 329 15.30 -9.65 -18.42
C TRP A 329 13.86 -10.03 -18.80
N ILE A 330 12.87 -9.55 -18.03
CA ILE A 330 11.45 -9.80 -18.31
C ILE A 330 11.03 -9.24 -19.66
N ALA A 331 11.47 -8.03 -20.01
CA ALA A 331 11.14 -7.42 -21.28
C ALA A 331 11.64 -8.25 -22.48
N LYS A 332 12.78 -8.92 -22.33
CA LYS A 332 13.39 -9.77 -23.37
C LYS A 332 12.83 -11.20 -23.41
N ASN A 333 12.27 -11.71 -22.31
CA ASN A 333 11.95 -13.14 -22.14
C ASN A 333 10.47 -13.38 -21.79
N LYS A 334 9.55 -12.58 -22.34
CA LYS A 334 8.11 -12.65 -22.01
C LYS A 334 7.50 -14.04 -22.25
N GLU A 335 7.98 -14.74 -23.27
CA GLU A 335 7.56 -16.09 -23.65
C GLU A 335 8.01 -17.17 -22.67
N LEU A 336 9.01 -16.90 -21.83
CA LEU A 336 9.45 -17.81 -20.77
C LEU A 336 8.59 -17.67 -19.50
N LEU A 337 7.96 -16.50 -19.30
CA LEU A 337 7.24 -16.21 -18.05
C LEU A 337 6.16 -17.25 -17.73
N PRO A 338 5.32 -17.72 -18.67
CA PRO A 338 4.35 -18.80 -18.40
C PRO A 338 4.99 -20.14 -18.00
N LYS A 339 6.26 -20.37 -18.34
CA LYS A 339 7.01 -21.61 -18.10
C LYS A 339 7.82 -21.61 -16.80
N ILE A 340 7.76 -20.51 -16.04
CA ILE A 340 8.35 -20.43 -14.70
C ILE A 340 7.32 -20.93 -13.69
N SER A 341 7.68 -21.99 -12.94
CA SER A 341 6.86 -22.55 -11.87
C SER A 341 6.80 -21.61 -10.67
N VAL A 342 7.98 -21.15 -10.25
CA VAL A 342 8.16 -20.30 -9.08
C VAL A 342 9.43 -19.49 -9.22
N MET A 343 9.42 -18.28 -8.67
CA MET A 343 10.62 -17.47 -8.45
C MET A 343 10.82 -17.22 -6.95
N LEU A 344 11.96 -17.66 -6.42
CA LEU A 344 12.36 -17.46 -5.03
C LEU A 344 13.43 -16.38 -4.96
N ASN A 345 13.18 -15.32 -4.19
CA ASN A 345 14.11 -14.21 -4.05
C ASN A 345 14.62 -14.10 -2.61
N LYS A 346 15.91 -13.83 -2.43
CA LYS A 346 16.50 -13.48 -1.14
C LYS A 346 17.02 -12.05 -1.17
N ASP A 347 16.25 -11.18 -0.52
CA ASP A 347 16.56 -9.77 -0.34
C ASP A 347 15.79 -9.25 0.88
N PHE A 348 16.27 -9.63 2.06
CA PHE A 348 15.67 -9.29 3.36
C PHE A 348 16.73 -9.39 4.48
N GLY A 349 18.00 -9.24 4.12
CA GLY A 349 19.13 -9.29 5.02
C GLY A 349 19.54 -10.68 5.51
N THR A 350 20.18 -10.69 6.69
CA THR A 350 20.97 -11.83 7.17
C THR A 350 20.26 -12.73 8.19
N ASN A 351 19.05 -12.37 8.61
CA ASN A 351 18.31 -13.21 9.54
C ASN A 351 17.99 -14.59 8.92
N PRO A 352 17.87 -15.64 9.74
CA PRO A 352 17.50 -16.98 9.28
C PRO A 352 16.21 -16.99 8.44
N ILE A 353 16.14 -17.90 7.47
CA ILE A 353 14.90 -18.21 6.76
C ILE A 353 14.10 -19.19 7.62
N VAL A 354 12.94 -18.77 8.14
CA VAL A 354 12.10 -19.55 9.05
C VAL A 354 10.82 -20.07 8.41
N GLY A 355 10.58 -19.77 7.14
CA GLY A 355 9.41 -20.32 6.45
C GLY A 355 9.16 -19.78 5.05
N ILE A 356 8.05 -20.23 4.48
CA ILE A 356 7.51 -19.79 3.21
C ILE A 356 6.00 -19.62 3.35
N GLY A 357 5.48 -18.47 2.88
CA GLY A 357 4.05 -18.20 2.84
C GLY A 357 3.50 -18.35 1.43
N VAL A 358 2.41 -19.09 1.26
CA VAL A 358 1.81 -19.33 -0.05
C VAL A 358 0.27 -19.28 -0.05
N PRO A 359 -0.36 -18.88 -1.18
CA PRO A 359 -1.81 -18.95 -1.33
C PRO A 359 -2.34 -20.38 -1.16
N LYS A 360 -3.57 -20.50 -0.64
CA LYS A 360 -4.25 -21.79 -0.44
C LYS A 360 -4.19 -22.74 -1.65
N VAL A 361 -4.32 -22.20 -2.86
CA VAL A 361 -4.35 -22.97 -4.11
C VAL A 361 -3.04 -23.70 -4.42
N ILE A 362 -1.91 -23.30 -3.82
CA ILE A 362 -0.61 -23.96 -3.98
C ILE A 362 -0.07 -24.62 -2.69
N MET A 363 -0.88 -24.67 -1.63
CA MET A 363 -0.45 -25.19 -0.32
C MET A 363 -0.07 -26.67 -0.38
N GLU A 364 -0.84 -27.49 -1.09
CA GLU A 364 -0.59 -28.94 -1.19
C GLU A 364 0.73 -29.24 -1.89
N GLN A 365 0.95 -28.64 -3.06
CA GLN A 365 2.22 -28.77 -3.79
C GLN A 365 3.39 -28.27 -2.93
N THR A 366 3.23 -27.12 -2.26
CA THR A 366 4.29 -26.55 -1.42
C THR A 366 4.58 -27.42 -0.19
N GLN A 367 3.57 -28.08 0.39
CA GLN A 367 3.75 -29.01 1.51
C GLN A 367 4.73 -30.15 1.16
N THR A 368 4.62 -30.71 -0.05
CA THR A 368 5.55 -31.76 -0.52
C THR A 368 6.98 -31.23 -0.70
N VAL A 369 7.12 -29.97 -1.13
CA VAL A 369 8.42 -29.31 -1.34
C VAL A 369 9.15 -29.03 -0.03
N VAL A 370 8.43 -28.65 1.02
CA VAL A 370 9.03 -28.27 2.31
C VAL A 370 9.28 -29.46 3.25
N GLU A 371 8.65 -30.61 3.00
CA GLU A 371 8.77 -31.79 3.85
C GLU A 371 10.23 -32.20 4.14
N PRO A 372 11.17 -32.21 3.17
CA PRO A 372 12.55 -32.52 3.46
C PRO A 372 13.23 -31.50 4.37
N ILE A 373 12.83 -30.23 4.31
CA ILE A 373 13.35 -29.17 5.18
C ILE A 373 12.84 -29.36 6.61
N LEU A 374 11.55 -29.69 6.76
CA LEU A 374 10.92 -29.95 8.05
C LEU A 374 11.56 -31.16 8.76
N ASN A 375 11.96 -32.17 7.98
CA ASN A 375 12.54 -33.41 8.50
C ASN A 375 14.08 -33.38 8.64
N ALA A 376 14.76 -32.36 8.11
CA ALA A 376 16.23 -32.29 8.08
C ALA A 376 16.89 -31.99 9.44
N GLY A 377 16.11 -31.59 10.45
CA GLY A 377 16.64 -31.20 11.77
C GLY A 377 17.60 -30.02 11.70
N LEU A 378 17.32 -29.06 10.82
CA LEU A 378 18.13 -27.85 10.66
C LEU A 378 18.04 -26.95 11.89
N LYS A 379 19.06 -26.11 12.09
CA LYS A 379 19.22 -25.27 13.29
C LYS A 379 18.03 -24.32 13.49
N TYR A 380 17.55 -23.72 12.41
CA TYR A 380 16.42 -22.80 12.45
C TYR A 380 15.15 -23.50 11.96
N PRO A 381 14.10 -23.63 12.78
CA PRO A 381 12.85 -24.25 12.39
C PRO A 381 12.23 -23.59 11.16
N PHE A 382 11.62 -24.39 10.30
CA PHE A 382 10.94 -23.93 9.10
C PHE A 382 9.42 -24.12 9.22
N LYS A 383 8.64 -23.21 8.65
CA LYS A 383 7.18 -23.26 8.67
C LYS A 383 6.60 -22.98 7.28
N LEU A 384 5.54 -23.71 6.94
CA LEU A 384 4.66 -23.38 5.82
C LEU A 384 3.45 -22.62 6.37
N THR A 385 3.13 -21.47 5.78
CA THR A 385 1.97 -20.66 6.18
C THR A 385 1.05 -20.38 5.00
N GLU A 386 -0.25 -20.46 5.23
CA GLU A 386 -1.24 -20.01 4.25
C GLU A 386 -1.27 -18.48 4.21
N THR A 387 -1.28 -17.92 3.00
CA THR A 387 -1.44 -16.49 2.74
C THR A 387 -2.66 -16.23 1.85
N GLY A 388 -3.05 -14.96 1.74
CA GLY A 388 -3.90 -14.52 0.63
C GLY A 388 -3.21 -14.71 -0.73
N ALA A 389 -3.98 -14.47 -1.80
CA ALA A 389 -3.46 -14.51 -3.17
C ALA A 389 -2.28 -13.52 -3.38
N PHE A 390 -1.39 -13.88 -4.30
CA PHE A 390 -0.30 -13.01 -4.76
C PHE A 390 -0.85 -11.72 -5.37
N ARG A 391 -0.29 -10.58 -4.98
CA ARG A 391 -0.75 -9.27 -5.46
C ARG A 391 0.16 -8.75 -6.55
N LYS A 392 -0.39 -8.57 -7.75
CA LYS A 392 0.31 -7.93 -8.88
C LYS A 392 0.32 -6.40 -8.68
N ALA A 393 1.12 -5.87 -7.76
CA ALA A 393 1.15 -4.43 -7.47
C ALA A 393 2.38 -3.73 -8.07
N GLY A 394 2.17 -2.57 -8.69
CA GLY A 394 3.20 -1.78 -9.37
C GLY A 394 3.90 -0.76 -8.48
N ARG A 395 5.24 -0.73 -8.60
CA ARG A 395 6.25 0.20 -8.02
C ARG A 395 6.63 -0.04 -6.54
N GLY A 396 7.69 -0.84 -6.35
CA GLY A 396 8.42 -0.98 -5.09
C GLY A 396 8.85 -2.43 -4.84
N GLY A 397 9.83 -2.61 -3.95
CA GLY A 397 10.36 -3.91 -3.54
C GLY A 397 11.46 -4.45 -4.45
N THR A 398 11.85 -5.71 -4.22
CA THR A 398 12.97 -6.43 -4.84
C THR A 398 12.64 -7.09 -6.19
N ASP A 399 13.61 -7.70 -6.86
CA ASP A 399 13.52 -8.27 -8.22
C ASP A 399 12.36 -9.23 -8.46
N SER A 400 11.88 -9.94 -7.42
CA SER A 400 10.67 -10.77 -7.50
C SER A 400 9.43 -9.99 -7.95
N HIS A 401 9.38 -8.68 -7.67
CA HIS A 401 8.24 -7.84 -8.06
C HIS A 401 8.09 -7.76 -9.58
N SER A 402 9.18 -7.74 -10.33
CA SER A 402 9.15 -7.76 -11.79
C SER A 402 8.40 -9.02 -12.28
N PHE A 403 8.63 -10.18 -11.65
CA PHE A 403 7.99 -11.47 -11.97
C PHE A 403 6.54 -11.54 -11.49
N LEU A 404 6.29 -11.04 -10.28
CA LEU A 404 4.97 -10.98 -9.66
C LEU A 404 3.98 -10.20 -10.53
N MET A 405 4.43 -9.11 -11.14
CA MET A 405 3.63 -8.30 -12.07
C MET A 405 3.20 -9.07 -13.31
N GLU A 406 4.00 -10.04 -13.73
CA GLU A 406 3.75 -10.91 -14.89
C GLU A 406 3.10 -12.24 -14.50
N SER A 407 2.47 -12.29 -13.32
CA SER A 407 1.73 -13.46 -12.81
C SER A 407 2.58 -14.71 -12.61
N VAL A 408 3.88 -14.56 -12.35
CA VAL A 408 4.76 -15.66 -11.94
C VAL A 408 4.69 -15.82 -10.41
N PRO A 409 4.46 -17.02 -9.86
CA PRO A 409 4.42 -17.22 -8.41
C PRO A 409 5.73 -16.81 -7.73
N THR A 410 5.66 -15.84 -6.82
CA THR A 410 6.83 -15.35 -6.06
C THR A 410 6.56 -15.41 -4.55
N PRO A 411 6.50 -16.61 -3.96
CA PRO A 411 6.21 -16.76 -2.54
C PRO A 411 7.28 -16.10 -1.69
N ARG A 412 6.84 -15.37 -0.66
CA ARG A 412 7.75 -14.66 0.24
C ARG A 412 8.35 -15.65 1.22
N LEU A 413 9.69 -15.71 1.24
CA LEU A 413 10.42 -16.37 2.31
C LEU A 413 10.33 -15.52 3.58
N SER A 414 9.93 -16.15 4.68
CA SER A 414 9.82 -15.50 5.98
C SER A 414 11.15 -15.57 6.70
N SER A 415 11.53 -14.47 7.35
CA SER A 415 12.77 -14.35 8.09
C SER A 415 12.52 -13.79 9.48
N GLU A 416 13.22 -14.35 10.47
CA GLU A 416 13.10 -13.97 11.87
C GLU A 416 14.46 -14.16 12.55
N GLY A 417 14.90 -13.15 13.30
CA GLY A 417 16.17 -13.19 14.00
C GLY A 417 16.53 -11.86 14.65
N PRO A 418 17.70 -11.79 15.32
CA PRO A 418 18.08 -10.63 16.12
C PRO A 418 18.50 -9.41 15.28
N HIS A 419 18.95 -9.61 14.04
CA HIS A 419 19.46 -8.52 13.22
C HIS A 419 18.33 -7.57 12.81
N GLN A 420 18.57 -6.27 12.96
CA GLN A 420 17.61 -5.21 12.63
C GLN A 420 17.97 -4.62 11.27
N TYR A 421 17.25 -4.98 10.20
CA TYR A 421 17.60 -4.58 8.83
C TYR A 421 17.80 -3.06 8.66
N GLY A 422 16.97 -2.24 9.30
CA GLY A 422 17.07 -0.77 9.23
C GLY A 422 18.37 -0.18 9.80
N ARG A 423 19.17 -0.97 10.54
CA ARG A 423 20.50 -0.59 11.03
C ARG A 423 21.53 -0.54 9.91
N THR A 424 21.48 -1.51 9.00
CA THR A 424 22.47 -1.69 7.92
C THR A 424 21.96 -1.19 6.58
N TRP A 425 20.64 -1.19 6.37
CA TRP A 425 20.02 -0.80 5.12
C TRP A 425 20.47 0.60 4.64
N HIS A 426 21.33 0.58 3.62
CA HIS A 426 21.99 1.73 2.97
C HIS A 426 22.76 2.62 3.95
N THR A 427 23.47 2.00 4.92
CA THR A 427 24.24 2.72 5.93
C THR A 427 25.70 2.31 5.91
N LEU A 428 26.53 3.11 6.58
CA LEU A 428 27.95 2.80 6.81
C LEU A 428 28.17 1.50 7.62
N TYR A 429 27.11 0.91 8.19
CA TYR A 429 27.19 -0.37 8.89
C TYR A 429 26.97 -1.58 7.98
N ASP A 430 26.62 -1.41 6.70
CA ASP A 430 26.43 -2.54 5.78
C ASP A 430 27.75 -3.28 5.43
N THR A 431 28.21 -4.05 6.41
CA THR A 431 29.52 -4.66 6.47
C THR A 431 29.41 -6.15 6.77
N TYR A 432 30.44 -6.90 6.36
CA TYR A 432 30.53 -8.34 6.62
C TYR A 432 30.26 -8.71 8.09
N ASN A 433 30.64 -7.84 9.03
CA ASN A 433 30.51 -8.09 10.46
C ASN A 433 29.06 -8.06 10.98
N GLU A 434 28.12 -7.50 10.24
CA GLU A 434 26.69 -7.52 10.62
C GLU A 434 26.02 -8.83 10.17
N ALA A 435 26.70 -9.68 9.38
CA ALA A 435 26.15 -10.96 8.93
C ALA A 435 26.07 -11.98 10.07
N ILE A 436 25.02 -12.81 10.06
CA ILE A 436 24.84 -13.95 10.98
C ILE A 436 25.29 -15.22 10.23
N PRO A 437 26.52 -15.74 10.48
CA PRO A 437 27.14 -16.74 9.60
C PRO A 437 26.35 -18.03 9.44
N ASP A 438 25.92 -18.61 10.56
CA ASP A 438 25.15 -19.85 10.62
C ASP A 438 23.75 -19.71 10.01
N ALA A 439 23.15 -18.52 10.08
CA ALA A 439 21.89 -18.22 9.41
C ALA A 439 22.05 -18.17 7.88
N GLN A 440 23.18 -17.68 7.37
CA GLN A 440 23.45 -17.65 5.93
C GLN A 440 23.75 -19.03 5.36
N GLU A 441 24.51 -19.85 6.09
CA GLU A 441 24.76 -21.25 5.75
C GLU A 441 23.48 -22.09 5.78
N ASP A 442 22.62 -21.91 6.80
CA ASP A 442 21.31 -22.57 6.87
C ASP A 442 20.38 -22.13 5.74
N ALA A 443 20.40 -20.84 5.38
CA ALA A 443 19.63 -20.30 4.26
C ALA A 443 20.01 -20.95 2.92
N SER A 444 21.30 -21.17 2.65
CA SER A 444 21.74 -21.78 1.38
C SER A 444 21.24 -23.22 1.23
N VAL A 445 21.23 -23.99 2.33
CA VAL A 445 20.67 -25.35 2.34
C VAL A 445 19.17 -25.33 2.06
N LYS A 446 18.42 -24.46 2.73
CA LYS A 446 16.97 -24.33 2.51
C LYS A 446 16.63 -23.91 1.10
N ILE A 447 17.38 -22.96 0.53
CA ILE A 447 17.19 -22.52 -0.86
C ILE A 447 17.44 -23.67 -1.83
N ALA A 448 18.50 -24.45 -1.66
CA ALA A 448 18.78 -25.61 -2.51
C ALA A 448 17.65 -26.65 -2.44
N LEU A 449 17.15 -26.96 -1.24
CA LEU A 449 16.05 -27.91 -1.03
C LEU A 449 14.74 -27.41 -1.64
N LEU A 450 14.38 -26.13 -1.45
CA LEU A 450 13.21 -25.52 -2.08
C LEU A 450 13.32 -25.56 -3.60
N ALA A 451 14.47 -25.14 -4.16
CA ALA A 451 14.71 -25.10 -5.59
C ALA A 451 14.54 -26.49 -6.21
N TYR A 452 15.17 -27.51 -5.60
CA TYR A 452 15.09 -28.88 -6.06
C TYR A 452 13.69 -29.46 -5.91
N GLY A 453 13.00 -29.20 -4.80
CA GLY A 453 11.64 -29.68 -4.57
C GLY A 453 10.67 -29.11 -5.61
N PHE A 454 10.64 -27.79 -5.80
CA PHE A 454 9.78 -27.16 -6.82
C PHE A 454 10.14 -27.63 -8.24
N ALA A 455 11.41 -27.89 -8.54
CA ALA A 455 11.84 -28.35 -9.85
C ALA A 455 11.44 -29.80 -10.16
N ASN A 456 11.03 -30.57 -9.14
CA ASN A 456 10.61 -31.97 -9.25
C ASN A 456 9.12 -32.21 -8.99
N LEU A 457 8.32 -31.16 -8.82
CA LEU A 457 6.86 -31.29 -8.89
C LEU A 457 6.45 -31.95 -10.23
N ASP A 458 5.27 -32.55 -10.30
CA ASP A 458 4.80 -33.13 -11.56
C ASP A 458 4.35 -32.04 -12.55
N GLU A 459 3.73 -30.98 -12.04
CA GLU A 459 3.21 -29.86 -12.83
C GLU A 459 3.78 -28.51 -12.35
N LEU A 460 3.67 -27.48 -13.20
CA LEU A 460 3.91 -26.10 -12.78
C LEU A 460 2.90 -25.68 -11.71
N LEU A 461 3.28 -24.77 -10.82
CA LEU A 461 2.32 -24.21 -9.87
C LEU A 461 1.15 -23.52 -10.59
N PRO A 462 -0.10 -23.73 -10.15
CA PRO A 462 -1.25 -23.12 -10.79
C PRO A 462 -1.23 -21.60 -10.64
N ARG A 463 -1.65 -20.90 -11.70
CA ARG A 463 -1.83 -19.44 -11.70
C ARG A 463 -3.24 -19.02 -11.37
N GLU A 464 -4.22 -19.81 -11.82
CA GLU A 464 -5.63 -19.57 -11.53
C GLU A 464 -5.87 -19.65 -10.01
N GLY A 465 -6.54 -18.62 -9.45
CA GLY A 465 -6.75 -18.51 -8.00
C GLY A 465 -5.51 -18.14 -7.18
N ALA A 466 -4.30 -18.13 -7.78
CA ALA A 466 -3.07 -17.80 -7.07
C ALA A 466 -2.82 -16.29 -7.00
N PHE A 467 -3.40 -15.50 -7.91
CA PHE A 467 -3.23 -14.05 -7.97
C PHE A 467 -4.53 -13.32 -7.70
N THR A 468 -4.39 -12.15 -7.08
CA THR A 468 -5.45 -11.16 -6.98
C THR A 468 -5.91 -10.75 -8.39
N PRO A 469 -7.23 -10.72 -8.67
CA PRO A 469 -7.77 -10.32 -9.96
C PRO A 469 -7.43 -8.87 -10.34
N ASP A 470 -7.55 -8.54 -11.63
CA ASP A 470 -7.48 -7.16 -12.13
C ASP A 470 -8.51 -6.28 -11.40
N GLY A 471 -8.12 -5.04 -11.10
CA GLY A 471 -8.95 -4.11 -10.33
C GLY A 471 -8.15 -3.02 -9.62
N ILE A 472 -8.86 -2.19 -8.85
CA ILE A 472 -8.27 -1.18 -7.97
C ILE A 472 -8.44 -1.66 -6.54
N TYR A 473 -7.34 -1.68 -5.78
CA TYR A 473 -7.32 -2.09 -4.38
C TYR A 473 -6.81 -0.98 -3.49
N ALA A 474 -7.32 -0.91 -2.26
CA ALA A 474 -6.84 0.00 -1.23
C ALA A 474 -6.37 -0.78 0.00
N ASP A 475 -5.12 -0.57 0.39
CA ASP A 475 -4.52 -1.13 1.60
C ASP A 475 -4.55 -0.10 2.72
N ILE A 476 -5.41 -0.34 3.72
CA ILE A 476 -5.47 0.46 4.96
C ILE A 476 -4.46 -0.13 5.95
N THR A 477 -3.37 0.60 6.19
CA THR A 477 -2.36 0.22 7.19
C THR A 477 -2.73 0.80 8.54
N THR A 478 -3.01 -0.05 9.52
CA THR A 478 -3.26 0.41 10.89
C THR A 478 -1.95 0.60 11.65
N ALA A 479 -1.98 1.36 12.76
CA ALA A 479 -0.79 1.54 13.58
C ALA A 479 -0.31 0.27 14.29
N SER A 480 -1.23 -0.62 14.69
CA SER A 480 -0.92 -1.77 15.55
C SER A 480 -1.75 -3.03 15.30
N LYS A 481 -2.80 -2.97 14.48
CA LYS A 481 -3.77 -4.07 14.31
C LYS A 481 -3.54 -4.92 13.07
N GLY A 482 -2.70 -4.47 12.14
CA GLY A 482 -2.45 -5.11 10.85
C GLY A 482 -2.97 -4.27 9.67
N ARG A 483 -3.21 -4.94 8.55
CA ARG A 483 -3.63 -4.34 7.28
C ARG A 483 -5.02 -4.84 6.89
N ILE A 484 -5.84 -3.95 6.34
CA ILE A 484 -7.14 -4.29 5.73
C ILE A 484 -7.02 -3.98 4.24
N THR A 485 -7.48 -4.88 3.37
CA THR A 485 -7.44 -4.68 1.92
C THR A 485 -8.84 -4.65 1.35
N LEU A 486 -9.13 -3.59 0.60
CA LEU A 486 -10.40 -3.34 -0.04
C LEU A 486 -10.25 -3.50 -1.55
N ALA A 487 -11.17 -4.19 -2.21
CA ALA A 487 -11.39 -4.05 -3.65
C ALA A 487 -12.36 -2.88 -3.88
N LEU A 488 -12.05 -2.00 -4.83
CA LEU A 488 -12.84 -0.82 -5.15
C LEU A 488 -13.59 -1.05 -6.47
N ASP A 489 -14.91 -0.84 -6.46
CA ASP A 489 -15.78 -1.05 -7.62
C ASP A 489 -15.85 0.22 -8.48
N TYR A 490 -14.77 0.48 -9.21
CA TYR A 490 -14.65 1.64 -10.08
C TYR A 490 -15.49 1.54 -11.36
N GLU A 491 -16.11 0.39 -11.62
CA GLU A 491 -17.00 0.21 -12.78
C GLU A 491 -18.43 0.68 -12.43
N HIS A 492 -18.93 0.37 -11.23
CA HIS A 492 -20.28 0.74 -10.82
C HIS A 492 -20.37 2.02 -9.99
N ALA A 493 -19.31 2.40 -9.27
CA ALA A 493 -19.22 3.63 -8.48
C ALA A 493 -17.96 4.48 -8.83
N PRO A 494 -17.73 4.81 -10.11
CA PRO A 494 -16.52 5.48 -10.57
C PRO A 494 -16.25 6.82 -9.89
N MET A 495 -17.26 7.65 -9.64
CA MET A 495 -17.06 8.96 -9.00
C MET A 495 -16.62 8.81 -7.55
N THR A 496 -17.23 7.89 -6.82
CA THR A 496 -16.94 7.62 -5.40
C THR A 496 -15.57 6.98 -5.24
N VAL A 497 -15.23 6.03 -6.13
CA VAL A 497 -13.86 5.48 -6.18
C VAL A 497 -12.86 6.55 -6.56
N ALA A 498 -13.18 7.44 -7.52
CA ALA A 498 -12.30 8.55 -7.89
C ALA A 498 -12.02 9.48 -6.70
N ASN A 499 -13.07 9.85 -5.96
CA ASN A 499 -12.95 10.63 -4.72
C ASN A 499 -12.02 9.95 -3.71
N PHE A 500 -12.30 8.69 -3.36
CA PHE A 500 -11.54 7.95 -2.36
C PHE A 500 -10.07 7.76 -2.76
N VAL A 501 -9.83 7.37 -4.01
CA VAL A 501 -8.47 7.20 -4.56
C VAL A 501 -7.73 8.54 -4.60
N GLY A 502 -8.35 9.60 -5.11
CA GLY A 502 -7.70 10.90 -5.22
C GLY A 502 -7.40 11.56 -3.87
N LEU A 503 -8.25 11.35 -2.86
CA LEU A 503 -7.97 11.74 -1.48
C LEU A 503 -6.85 10.89 -0.86
N ALA A 504 -6.83 9.57 -1.09
CA ALA A 504 -5.75 8.70 -0.61
C ALA A 504 -4.39 9.06 -1.22
N GLU A 505 -4.34 9.44 -2.50
CA GLU A 505 -3.11 9.79 -3.21
C GLU A 505 -2.74 11.29 -3.10
N GLY A 506 -3.62 12.13 -2.56
CA GLY A 506 -3.42 13.58 -2.46
C GLY A 506 -3.53 14.32 -3.81
N THR A 507 -4.20 13.73 -4.81
CA THR A 507 -4.35 14.29 -6.16
C THR A 507 -5.65 15.10 -6.37
N ILE A 508 -6.51 15.15 -5.36
CA ILE A 508 -7.70 16.00 -5.31
C ILE A 508 -7.49 17.12 -4.29
N LYS A 509 -7.63 18.37 -4.75
CA LYS A 509 -7.62 19.55 -3.90
C LYS A 509 -8.80 19.51 -2.91
N ASN A 510 -8.52 19.84 -1.65
CA ASN A 510 -9.48 19.84 -0.56
C ASN A 510 -9.13 20.93 0.46
N ASP A 511 -10.03 21.21 1.39
CA ASP A 511 -9.89 22.30 2.36
C ASP A 511 -9.12 21.89 3.63
N ALA A 512 -8.93 20.59 3.87
CA ALA A 512 -8.35 20.09 5.12
C ALA A 512 -6.83 19.88 5.04
N ILE A 513 -6.31 19.47 3.88
CA ILE A 513 -4.93 19.04 3.67
C ILE A 513 -4.39 19.64 2.36
N ALA A 514 -3.16 20.17 2.40
CA ALA A 514 -2.52 20.76 1.22
C ALA A 514 -2.33 19.72 0.10
N GLU A 515 -2.58 20.12 -1.15
CA GLU A 515 -2.46 19.30 -2.35
C GLU A 515 -1.08 18.61 -2.43
N GLY A 516 -1.07 17.36 -2.89
CA GLY A 516 0.11 16.50 -2.91
C GLY A 516 0.35 15.72 -1.61
N ASN A 517 -0.36 16.04 -0.52
CA ASN A 517 -0.33 15.24 0.71
C ASN A 517 -1.55 14.31 0.80
N PRO A 518 -1.38 13.02 1.14
CA PRO A 518 -2.47 12.07 1.35
C PRO A 518 -3.45 12.50 2.45
N TYR A 519 -4.75 12.54 2.13
CA TYR A 519 -5.81 12.93 3.07
C TYR A 519 -6.03 11.90 4.20
N TYR A 520 -5.92 10.60 3.89
CA TYR A 520 -6.15 9.50 4.82
C TYR A 520 -4.87 9.03 5.54
N SER A 521 -4.00 9.97 5.91
CA SER A 521 -2.78 9.67 6.69
C SER A 521 -2.92 10.09 8.13
N ASN A 522 -2.58 9.17 9.05
CA ASN A 522 -2.65 9.35 10.50
C ASN A 522 -4.04 9.78 11.02
N ILE A 523 -5.11 9.33 10.36
CA ILE A 523 -6.49 9.54 10.81
C ILE A 523 -6.95 8.40 11.72
N VAL A 524 -8.12 8.51 12.35
CA VAL A 524 -8.63 7.47 13.26
C VAL A 524 -9.94 6.86 12.77
N TRP A 525 -10.24 5.66 13.25
CA TRP A 525 -11.58 5.09 13.24
C TRP A 525 -12.43 5.83 14.29
N HIS A 526 -13.05 6.95 13.87
CA HIS A 526 -13.73 7.87 14.79
C HIS A 526 -15.07 7.34 15.32
N ARG A 527 -15.67 6.36 14.64
CA ARG A 527 -16.92 5.74 15.08
C ARG A 527 -16.91 4.23 14.84
N VAL A 528 -17.18 3.46 15.89
CA VAL A 528 -17.33 2.00 15.85
C VAL A 528 -18.64 1.63 16.52
N VAL A 529 -19.57 1.06 15.77
CA VAL A 529 -20.87 0.62 16.28
C VAL A 529 -20.93 -0.91 16.16
N PRO A 530 -20.83 -1.66 17.28
CA PRO A 530 -20.82 -3.12 17.25
C PRO A 530 -21.98 -3.72 16.45
N GLY A 531 -21.66 -4.69 15.59
CA GLY A 531 -22.60 -5.31 14.66
C GLY A 531 -23.08 -4.42 13.52
N HIS A 532 -22.82 -3.11 13.52
CA HIS A 532 -23.26 -2.19 12.48
C HIS A 532 -22.13 -1.87 11.50
N VAL A 533 -21.26 -0.92 11.82
CA VAL A 533 -20.16 -0.47 10.96
C VAL A 533 -18.98 0.04 11.79
N ILE A 534 -17.78 0.00 11.20
CA ILE A 534 -16.64 0.85 11.58
C ILE A 534 -16.50 1.98 10.57
N GLN A 535 -16.28 3.21 11.01
CA GLN A 535 -16.29 4.41 10.18
C GLN A 535 -15.05 5.27 10.43
N ALA A 536 -14.48 5.78 9.34
CA ALA A 536 -13.28 6.61 9.29
C ALA A 536 -13.42 7.69 8.19
N GLY A 537 -12.34 8.44 7.94
CA GLY A 537 -12.27 9.45 6.88
C GLY A 537 -12.40 10.90 7.35
N MET A 538 -12.27 11.14 8.65
CA MET A 538 -12.22 12.48 9.24
C MET A 538 -10.77 12.81 9.68
N PRO A 539 -10.11 13.85 9.12
CA PRO A 539 -8.69 14.11 9.36
C PRO A 539 -8.39 14.70 10.74
N ASN A 540 -9.32 15.43 11.37
CA ASN A 540 -9.12 16.08 12.68
C ASN A 540 -10.28 15.82 13.65
N PRO A 541 -10.53 14.55 14.07
CA PRO A 541 -11.68 14.23 14.91
C PRO A 541 -11.73 15.12 16.18
N PRO A 542 -12.87 15.74 16.54
CA PRO A 542 -12.96 16.52 17.76
C PRO A 542 -12.62 15.64 18.97
N THR A 543 -11.69 16.08 19.82
CA THR A 543 -11.43 15.43 21.10
C THR A 543 -12.65 15.67 22.01
N GLY A 544 -13.62 14.76 21.94
CA GLY A 544 -14.82 14.76 22.75
C GLY A 544 -15.80 15.90 22.45
N ARG A 545 -16.68 15.76 21.44
CA ARG A 545 -18.03 16.32 21.52
C ARG A 545 -19.05 15.69 20.55
N ALA A 546 -20.30 15.98 20.90
CA ALA A 546 -21.57 15.38 20.50
C ALA A 546 -21.88 15.37 18.99
N ASP A 547 -22.68 14.36 18.62
CA ASP A 547 -23.48 14.26 17.41
C ASP A 547 -24.22 15.56 17.10
N THR A 548 -23.66 16.38 16.20
CA THR A 548 -24.31 17.60 15.67
C THR A 548 -24.95 17.37 14.30
N GLY A 549 -24.90 16.15 13.75
CA GLY A 549 -25.50 15.81 12.45
C GLY A 549 -24.99 16.62 11.25
N LYS A 550 -23.89 17.39 11.37
CA LYS A 550 -23.24 18.09 10.25
C LYS A 550 -21.83 17.54 10.05
N GLU A 551 -21.45 17.25 8.80
CA GLU A 551 -20.07 16.97 8.41
C GLU A 551 -19.21 18.24 8.45
N THR A 552 -19.03 18.86 9.63
CA THR A 552 -18.25 20.10 9.77
C THR A 552 -16.75 19.94 9.53
N GLU A 553 -16.27 18.74 9.18
CA GLU A 553 -14.84 18.39 9.00
C GLU A 553 -14.60 17.45 7.79
N GLY A 554 -15.32 17.69 6.69
CA GLY A 554 -15.16 16.98 5.42
C GLY A 554 -14.06 17.57 4.50
N PRO A 555 -14.03 17.20 3.21
CA PRO A 555 -13.01 17.67 2.27
C PRO A 555 -13.28 19.07 1.70
N GLY A 556 -14.35 19.75 2.15
CA GLY A 556 -14.76 21.08 1.64
C GLY A 556 -15.76 21.02 0.48
N TYR A 557 -16.21 19.83 0.08
CA TYR A 557 -17.18 19.63 -0.99
C TYR A 557 -18.09 18.42 -0.72
N GLU A 558 -19.20 18.37 -1.43
CA GLU A 558 -20.15 17.26 -1.43
C GLU A 558 -20.46 16.78 -2.86
N PHE A 559 -20.69 15.48 -3.01
CA PHE A 559 -21.05 14.86 -4.29
C PHE A 559 -22.20 13.83 -4.19
N PRO A 560 -22.94 13.60 -5.30
CA PRO A 560 -24.07 12.68 -5.33
C PRO A 560 -23.76 11.23 -4.99
N ASN A 561 -24.79 10.48 -4.55
CA ASN A 561 -24.73 9.03 -4.46
C ASN A 561 -24.63 8.36 -5.84
N GLU A 562 -23.93 7.22 -5.89
CA GLU A 562 -23.93 6.28 -7.02
C GLU A 562 -24.60 4.99 -6.56
N ILE A 563 -25.86 4.82 -6.96
CA ILE A 563 -26.67 3.66 -6.57
C ILE A 563 -26.73 2.70 -7.75
N TYR A 564 -26.21 1.48 -7.54
CA TYR A 564 -26.32 0.38 -8.49
C TYR A 564 -27.12 -0.77 -7.88
N SER A 565 -28.19 -1.20 -8.56
CA SER A 565 -29.14 -2.18 -8.02
C SER A 565 -28.56 -3.59 -7.82
N GLY A 566 -27.46 -3.92 -8.47
CA GLY A 566 -26.76 -5.19 -8.28
C GLY A 566 -25.81 -5.22 -7.07
N LEU A 567 -25.62 -4.08 -6.38
CA LEU A 567 -24.80 -3.98 -5.18
C LEU A 567 -25.68 -3.84 -3.93
N SER A 568 -25.32 -4.54 -2.86
CA SER A 568 -26.07 -4.52 -1.59
C SER A 568 -25.14 -4.66 -0.40
N HIS A 569 -25.44 -3.95 0.68
CA HIS A 569 -24.77 -4.07 1.98
C HIS A 569 -25.17 -5.38 2.70
N ASN A 570 -25.29 -6.51 2.01
CA ASN A 570 -25.93 -7.74 2.49
C ASN A 570 -25.06 -8.62 3.41
N LYS A 571 -23.84 -8.20 3.74
CA LYS A 571 -22.91 -8.96 4.59
C LYS A 571 -21.90 -8.05 5.28
N ALA A 572 -21.11 -8.61 6.18
CA ALA A 572 -19.93 -7.95 6.74
C ALA A 572 -18.85 -7.75 5.67
N GLY A 573 -18.05 -6.69 5.82
CA GLY A 573 -16.95 -6.36 4.91
C GLY A 573 -17.35 -5.54 3.69
N MET A 574 -18.57 -4.98 3.62
CA MET A 574 -19.00 -4.11 2.52
C MET A 574 -18.55 -2.67 2.80
N LEU A 575 -17.97 -1.99 1.79
CA LEU A 575 -17.43 -0.64 1.89
C LEU A 575 -18.42 0.39 1.33
N GLY A 576 -18.92 1.26 2.21
CA GLY A 576 -19.88 2.31 1.87
C GLY A 576 -19.37 3.71 2.18
N MET A 577 -19.88 4.70 1.45
CA MET A 577 -19.60 6.10 1.69
C MET A 577 -20.59 6.64 2.74
N ALA A 578 -20.09 7.26 3.81
CA ALA A 578 -20.93 7.95 4.78
C ALA A 578 -21.40 9.28 4.19
N ASN A 579 -22.60 9.70 4.60
CA ASN A 579 -23.17 10.99 4.23
C ASN A 579 -24.11 11.50 5.34
N ALA A 580 -24.40 12.80 5.34
CA ALA A 580 -25.38 13.44 6.24
C ALA A 580 -26.83 13.35 5.70
N GLY A 581 -26.99 12.72 4.54
CA GLY A 581 -28.21 12.58 3.76
C GLY A 581 -27.85 12.21 2.31
N PRO A 582 -28.78 11.66 1.52
CA PRO A 582 -28.52 11.29 0.15
C PRO A 582 -27.89 12.43 -0.64
N HIS A 583 -26.89 12.09 -1.45
CA HIS A 583 -26.17 13.01 -2.32
C HIS A 583 -25.27 14.03 -1.59
N THR A 584 -24.96 13.80 -0.31
CA THR A 584 -24.01 14.62 0.49
C THR A 584 -22.72 13.85 0.82
N ASN A 585 -22.25 13.00 -0.10
CA ASN A 585 -21.01 12.25 0.14
C ASN A 585 -19.81 13.19 0.21
N GLY A 586 -18.88 12.88 1.10
CA GLY A 586 -17.64 13.62 1.29
C GLY A 586 -16.42 12.69 1.35
N SER A 587 -15.69 12.72 2.46
CA SER A 587 -14.47 11.92 2.67
C SER A 587 -14.68 10.70 3.57
N GLN A 588 -15.78 10.66 4.32
CA GLN A 588 -16.01 9.65 5.35
C GLN A 588 -16.54 8.35 4.75
N PHE A 589 -15.96 7.22 5.14
CA PHE A 589 -16.35 5.89 4.66
C PHE A 589 -16.54 4.93 5.82
N TYR A 590 -17.21 3.82 5.57
CA TYR A 590 -17.45 2.78 6.57
C TYR A 590 -17.33 1.37 6.00
N ILE A 591 -17.02 0.41 6.88
CA ILE A 591 -17.01 -1.02 6.60
C ILE A 591 -18.09 -1.69 7.45
N THR A 592 -18.97 -2.48 6.84
CA THR A 592 -20.05 -3.18 7.54
C THR A 592 -19.53 -4.32 8.42
N LEU A 593 -20.15 -4.52 9.58
CA LEU A 593 -19.87 -5.66 10.48
C LEU A 593 -20.94 -6.77 10.40
N ALA A 594 -22.02 -6.56 9.66
CA ALA A 594 -23.11 -7.51 9.42
C ALA A 594 -23.91 -7.10 8.17
N ASP A 595 -24.98 -7.83 7.83
CA ASP A 595 -25.97 -7.37 6.84
C ASP A 595 -26.57 -6.03 7.25
N ARG A 596 -26.40 -5.04 6.38
CA ARG A 596 -26.93 -3.68 6.45
C ARG A 596 -27.62 -3.28 5.15
N SER A 597 -28.28 -4.21 4.45
CA SER A 597 -29.04 -3.98 3.22
C SER A 597 -30.17 -2.94 3.33
N TYR A 598 -30.48 -2.45 4.54
CA TYR A 598 -31.34 -1.28 4.74
C TYR A 598 -30.66 0.07 4.45
N LEU A 599 -29.33 0.08 4.25
CA LEU A 599 -28.56 1.24 3.77
C LEU A 599 -28.63 1.37 2.23
N ASP A 600 -29.00 0.30 1.52
CA ASP A 600 -29.09 0.28 0.07
C ASP A 600 -30.02 1.39 -0.44
N GLY A 601 -29.63 2.05 -1.54
CA GLY A 601 -30.36 3.16 -2.15
C GLY A 601 -30.11 4.53 -1.49
N ASN A 602 -29.66 4.58 -0.24
CA ASN A 602 -29.38 5.83 0.47
C ASN A 602 -27.88 6.12 0.66
N TYR A 603 -27.03 5.11 0.49
CA TYR A 603 -25.58 5.22 0.58
C TYR A 603 -24.92 4.54 -0.63
N THR A 604 -23.84 5.15 -1.13
CA THR A 604 -23.04 4.53 -2.18
C THR A 604 -22.26 3.36 -1.62
N LEU A 605 -22.43 2.18 -2.20
CA LEU A 605 -21.57 1.03 -1.98
C LEU A 605 -20.50 1.02 -3.08
N PHE A 606 -19.22 1.08 -2.71
CA PHE A 606 -18.12 1.27 -3.69
C PHE A 606 -16.96 0.29 -3.52
N GLY A 607 -17.14 -0.77 -2.73
CA GLY A 607 -16.13 -1.82 -2.59
C GLY A 607 -16.44 -2.84 -1.51
N TRP A 608 -15.46 -3.70 -1.22
CA TRP A 608 -15.55 -4.71 -0.16
C TRP A 608 -14.16 -5.16 0.31
N VAL A 609 -14.10 -5.70 1.52
CA VAL A 609 -12.91 -6.32 2.12
C VAL A 609 -12.58 -7.62 1.37
N THR A 610 -11.34 -7.73 0.91
CA THR A 610 -10.78 -8.95 0.29
C THR A 610 -9.79 -9.66 1.19
N ASP A 611 -9.19 -8.94 2.15
CA ASP A 611 -8.25 -9.48 3.14
C ASP A 611 -8.27 -8.63 4.42
N GLY A 612 -7.96 -9.24 5.56
CA GLY A 612 -7.93 -8.55 6.87
C GLY A 612 -9.28 -8.38 7.56
N MET A 613 -10.26 -9.27 7.33
CA MET A 613 -11.55 -9.21 8.05
C MET A 613 -11.38 -9.47 9.56
N ASP A 614 -10.38 -10.26 9.96
CA ASP A 614 -10.02 -10.42 11.38
C ASP A 614 -9.48 -9.11 11.98
N VAL A 615 -8.77 -8.29 11.19
CA VAL A 615 -8.33 -6.94 11.58
C VAL A 615 -9.53 -6.02 11.74
N VAL A 616 -10.45 -6.00 10.76
CA VAL A 616 -11.72 -5.24 10.82
C VAL A 616 -12.46 -5.53 12.13
N ASN A 617 -12.58 -6.81 12.52
CA ASN A 617 -13.26 -7.23 13.75
C ASN A 617 -12.53 -6.83 15.04
N LYS A 618 -11.24 -6.51 14.98
CA LYS A 618 -10.41 -6.08 16.12
C LYS A 618 -10.34 -4.56 16.28
N ILE A 619 -10.83 -3.78 15.31
CA ILE A 619 -10.80 -2.32 15.34
C ILE A 619 -11.68 -1.80 16.48
N ALA A 620 -11.10 -0.95 17.32
CA ALA A 620 -11.79 -0.17 18.32
C ALA A 620 -11.86 1.31 17.92
N GLN A 621 -12.81 2.04 18.49
CA GLN A 621 -12.90 3.49 18.30
C GLN A 621 -11.60 4.16 18.76
N GLY A 622 -11.04 5.02 17.91
CA GLY A 622 -9.77 5.72 18.16
C GLY A 622 -8.52 5.00 17.62
N ASP A 623 -8.63 3.75 17.15
CA ASP A 623 -7.52 3.10 16.46
C ASP A 623 -7.10 3.91 15.22
N THR A 624 -5.78 3.99 14.98
CA THR A 624 -5.21 4.86 13.94
C THR A 624 -5.01 4.12 12.61
N ILE A 625 -5.42 4.76 11.53
CA ILE A 625 -5.01 4.48 10.15
C ILE A 625 -3.73 5.30 9.88
N ARG A 626 -2.60 4.62 9.67
CA ARG A 626 -1.34 5.28 9.32
C ARG A 626 -1.37 5.84 7.91
N ASN A 627 -1.81 5.02 6.95
CA ASN A 627 -1.97 5.41 5.56
C ASN A 627 -2.97 4.49 4.84
N ILE A 628 -3.40 4.94 3.66
CA ILE A 628 -4.12 4.15 2.67
C ILE A 628 -3.31 4.16 1.37
N THR A 629 -2.90 2.98 0.89
CA THR A 629 -2.12 2.84 -0.36
C THR A 629 -2.98 2.26 -1.47
N ILE A 630 -2.98 2.87 -2.66
CA ILE A 630 -3.76 2.41 -3.82
C ILE A 630 -2.90 1.54 -4.76
N THR A 631 -3.41 0.35 -5.08
CA THR A 631 -2.83 -0.57 -6.05
C THR A 631 -3.75 -0.72 -7.25
N ARG A 632 -3.21 -0.62 -8.46
CA ARG A 632 -3.95 -0.82 -9.72
C ARG A 632 -3.39 -2.03 -10.46
N ILE A 633 -4.27 -2.97 -10.82
CA ILE A 633 -3.93 -4.22 -11.49
C ILE A 633 -4.71 -4.31 -12.80
N GLY A 634 -4.01 -4.50 -13.91
CA GLY A 634 -4.62 -4.57 -15.25
C GLY A 634 -4.70 -3.21 -15.96
N GLU A 635 -4.91 -3.24 -17.28
CA GLU A 635 -4.84 -2.06 -18.15
C GLU A 635 -5.91 -1.01 -17.78
N LYS A 636 -7.17 -1.44 -17.61
CA LYS A 636 -8.30 -0.55 -17.24
C LYS A 636 -8.06 0.14 -15.90
N ALA A 637 -7.62 -0.60 -14.89
CA ALA A 637 -7.32 -0.04 -13.57
C ALA A 637 -6.15 0.96 -13.63
N ASN A 638 -5.08 0.64 -14.37
CA ASN A 638 -3.92 1.52 -14.54
C ASN A 638 -4.26 2.82 -15.29
N ALA A 639 -5.24 2.79 -16.19
CA ALA A 639 -5.77 3.96 -16.87
C ALA A 639 -6.64 4.85 -15.95
N PHE A 640 -7.13 4.32 -14.82
CA PHE A 640 -7.93 5.05 -13.85
C PHE A 640 -7.07 5.99 -12.99
N LYS A 641 -6.72 7.14 -13.56
CA LYS A 641 -5.99 8.22 -12.90
C LYS A 641 -6.94 9.38 -12.61
N VAL A 642 -6.81 9.95 -11.42
CA VAL A 642 -7.73 10.96 -10.92
C VAL A 642 -6.96 12.25 -10.62
N THR A 643 -7.45 13.35 -11.19
CA THR A 643 -7.10 14.73 -10.86
C THR A 643 -8.33 15.47 -10.36
N THR A 644 -8.13 16.59 -9.67
CA THR A 644 -9.22 17.52 -9.27
C THR A 644 -10.20 17.79 -10.42
N ASP A 645 -9.70 18.15 -11.60
CA ASP A 645 -10.55 18.48 -12.76
C ASP A 645 -11.38 17.28 -13.25
N SER A 646 -10.74 16.12 -13.36
CA SER A 646 -11.43 14.89 -13.80
C SER A 646 -12.54 14.48 -12.82
N PHE A 647 -12.30 14.65 -11.52
CA PHE A 647 -13.29 14.35 -10.48
C PHE A 647 -14.44 15.36 -10.51
N MET A 648 -14.14 16.66 -10.53
CA MET A 648 -15.18 17.70 -10.55
C MET A 648 -16.08 17.62 -11.78
N LYS A 649 -15.55 17.16 -12.92
CA LYS A 649 -16.36 16.85 -14.10
C LYS A 649 -17.41 15.76 -13.79
N MET A 650 -17.00 14.65 -13.19
CA MET A 650 -17.92 13.57 -12.78
C MET A 650 -18.98 14.08 -11.79
N VAL A 651 -18.57 14.89 -10.82
CA VAL A 651 -19.49 15.50 -9.82
C VAL A 651 -20.54 16.37 -10.50
N ASN A 652 -20.13 17.23 -11.43
CA ASN A 652 -21.05 18.13 -12.12
C ASN A 652 -22.05 17.36 -13.00
N GLU A 653 -21.60 16.34 -13.72
CA GLU A 653 -22.46 15.45 -14.50
C GLU A 653 -23.46 14.69 -13.61
N ALA A 654 -23.01 14.18 -12.45
CA ALA A 654 -23.86 13.50 -11.50
C ALA A 654 -24.90 14.46 -10.88
N LYS A 655 -24.51 15.67 -10.50
CA LYS A 655 -25.44 16.69 -9.96
C LYS A 655 -26.53 17.06 -10.96
N ALA A 656 -26.17 17.18 -12.24
CA ALA A 656 -27.15 17.42 -13.31
C ALA A 656 -28.17 16.28 -13.43
N LYS A 657 -27.72 15.01 -13.33
CA LYS A 657 -28.61 13.84 -13.36
C LYS A 657 -29.55 13.78 -12.15
N VAL A 658 -29.05 14.06 -10.95
CA VAL A 658 -29.89 14.12 -9.73
C VAL A 658 -30.96 15.18 -9.87
N LYS A 659 -30.59 16.40 -10.32
CA LYS A 659 -31.55 17.49 -10.53
C LYS A 659 -32.66 17.08 -11.49
N LEU A 660 -32.33 16.46 -12.64
CA LEU A 660 -33.32 15.98 -13.60
C LEU A 660 -34.22 14.88 -13.01
N ALA A 661 -33.66 13.98 -12.21
CA ALA A 661 -34.43 12.93 -11.55
C ALA A 661 -35.41 13.50 -10.50
N ASP A 662 -34.99 14.50 -9.73
CA ASP A 662 -35.86 15.21 -8.77
C ASP A 662 -36.98 15.97 -9.47
N GLU A 663 -36.68 16.68 -10.56
CA GLU A 663 -37.70 17.36 -11.37
C GLU A 663 -38.74 16.37 -11.91
N GLN A 664 -38.30 15.20 -12.40
CA GLN A 664 -39.19 14.15 -12.88
C GLN A 664 -40.01 13.50 -11.74
N ARG A 665 -39.40 13.29 -10.57
CA ARG A 665 -40.08 12.78 -9.37
C ARG A 665 -41.19 13.73 -8.95
N ILE A 666 -40.88 15.02 -8.79
CA ILE A 666 -41.85 16.07 -8.40
C ILE A 666 -43.02 16.10 -9.39
N LYS A 667 -42.74 16.03 -10.69
CA LYS A 667 -43.78 15.98 -11.73
C LYS A 667 -44.67 14.74 -11.60
N THR A 668 -44.07 13.59 -11.34
CA THR A 668 -44.79 12.31 -11.15
C THR A 668 -45.66 12.35 -9.90
N GLU A 669 -45.14 12.87 -8.78
CA GLU A 669 -45.91 13.05 -7.55
C GLU A 669 -47.11 13.99 -7.77
N ALA A 670 -46.90 15.13 -8.44
CA ALA A 670 -47.97 16.06 -8.76
C ALA A 670 -49.07 15.41 -9.63
N GLN A 671 -48.69 14.60 -10.63
CA GLN A 671 -49.63 13.86 -11.48
C GLN A 671 -50.41 12.80 -10.68
N LEU A 672 -49.74 12.02 -9.84
CA LEU A 672 -50.40 11.03 -8.98
C LEU A 672 -51.40 11.68 -8.04
N VAL A 673 -51.03 12.83 -7.45
CA VAL A 673 -51.94 13.59 -6.59
C VAL A 673 -53.14 14.14 -7.35
N ALA A 674 -52.91 14.73 -8.53
CA ALA A 674 -53.99 15.25 -9.36
C ALA A 674 -54.97 14.16 -9.82
N ASN A 675 -54.46 12.98 -10.19
CA ASN A 675 -55.27 11.90 -10.75
C ASN A 675 -56.03 11.12 -9.66
N ASN A 676 -55.38 10.83 -8.54
CA ASN A 676 -55.91 9.90 -7.54
C ASN A 676 -56.55 10.59 -6.33
N TYR A 677 -56.26 11.88 -6.12
CA TYR A 677 -56.70 12.65 -4.94
C TYR A 677 -57.25 14.04 -5.35
N SER A 678 -57.98 14.11 -6.47
CA SER A 678 -58.50 15.36 -7.04
C SER A 678 -59.45 16.14 -6.12
N THR A 679 -60.14 15.46 -5.20
CA THR A 679 -61.06 16.08 -4.24
C THR A 679 -60.37 16.53 -2.95
N ALA A 680 -59.04 16.45 -2.85
CA ALA A 680 -58.32 16.79 -1.64
C ALA A 680 -58.30 18.30 -1.37
N LEU A 681 -58.68 18.69 -0.16
CA LEU A 681 -58.52 20.04 0.37
C LEU A 681 -57.04 20.30 0.67
N THR A 682 -56.58 21.54 0.53
CA THR A 682 -55.17 21.92 0.77
C THR A 682 -55.10 22.91 1.94
N THR A 683 -54.25 22.63 2.93
CA THR A 683 -54.00 23.54 4.07
C THR A 683 -52.97 24.61 3.70
N ALA A 684 -52.77 25.59 4.59
CA ALA A 684 -51.78 26.65 4.39
C ALA A 684 -50.32 26.13 4.34
N SER A 685 -50.02 24.99 4.96
CA SER A 685 -48.69 24.36 4.91
C SER A 685 -48.43 23.61 3.61
N GLY A 686 -49.47 23.40 2.79
CA GLY A 686 -49.43 22.57 1.58
C GLY A 686 -49.83 21.11 1.83
N LEU A 687 -50.21 20.73 3.05
CA LEU A 687 -50.79 19.42 3.36
C LEU A 687 -52.10 19.25 2.60
N LYS A 688 -52.33 18.07 2.02
CA LYS A 688 -53.58 17.76 1.32
C LYS A 688 -54.35 16.68 2.07
N TYR A 689 -55.68 16.78 2.13
CA TYR A 689 -56.48 15.76 2.81
C TYR A 689 -57.89 15.59 2.24
N ILE A 690 -58.47 14.42 2.51
CA ILE A 690 -59.88 14.07 2.21
C ILE A 690 -60.50 13.50 3.48
N ILE A 691 -61.61 14.07 3.93
CA ILE A 691 -62.39 13.51 5.05
C ILE A 691 -63.16 12.31 4.51
N LYS A 692 -62.88 11.12 5.05
CA LYS A 692 -63.54 9.86 4.70
C LYS A 692 -64.77 9.60 5.57
N LYS A 693 -64.68 10.02 6.84
CA LYS A 693 -65.77 9.94 7.82
C LYS A 693 -65.68 11.14 8.75
N GLU A 694 -66.76 11.88 8.90
CA GLU A 694 -66.86 13.01 9.82
C GLU A 694 -66.81 12.54 11.28
N GLY A 695 -66.03 13.25 12.10
CA GLY A 695 -66.01 13.07 13.55
C GLY A 695 -67.11 13.88 14.26
N THR A 696 -67.33 13.58 15.54
CA THR A 696 -68.33 14.26 16.38
C THR A 696 -67.67 15.04 17.50
N GLY A 697 -68.24 16.20 17.85
CA GLY A 697 -67.75 17.05 18.94
C GLY A 697 -66.76 18.12 18.50
N GLU A 698 -66.13 18.78 19.49
CA GLU A 698 -65.15 19.84 19.26
C GLU A 698 -63.75 19.28 19.02
N LYS A 699 -62.92 20.07 18.34
CA LYS A 699 -61.49 19.80 18.15
C LYS A 699 -60.79 19.77 19.51
N GLN A 700 -59.86 18.82 19.66
CA GLN A 700 -59.07 18.67 20.89
C GLN A 700 -58.17 19.90 21.11
N GLN A 701 -58.12 20.38 22.36
CA GLN A 701 -57.29 21.53 22.74
C GLN A 701 -55.81 21.15 22.83
N GLN A 702 -54.92 22.11 22.61
CA GLN A 702 -53.47 21.89 22.77
C GLN A 702 -53.15 21.31 24.15
N GLY A 703 -52.30 20.28 24.20
CA GLY A 703 -51.95 19.55 25.42
C GLY A 703 -52.92 18.40 25.79
N SER A 704 -54.05 18.26 25.08
CA SER A 704 -54.97 17.12 25.27
C SER A 704 -54.38 15.84 24.68
N THR A 705 -54.72 14.68 25.27
CA THR A 705 -54.32 13.36 24.73
C THR A 705 -55.46 12.78 23.91
N LEU A 706 -55.17 12.36 22.68
CA LEU A 706 -56.09 11.59 21.82
C LEU A 706 -55.49 10.23 21.48
N ARG A 707 -56.34 9.28 21.09
CA ARG A 707 -55.93 7.96 20.62
C ARG A 707 -56.13 7.90 19.12
N ALA A 708 -55.12 7.42 18.39
CA ALA A 708 -55.19 7.30 16.95
C ALA A 708 -54.51 6.03 16.45
N LYS A 709 -54.82 5.65 15.22
CA LYS A 709 -54.10 4.64 14.45
C LYS A 709 -54.07 5.07 12.98
N TYR A 710 -53.08 4.61 12.22
CA TYR A 710 -53.04 4.87 10.79
C TYR A 710 -52.45 3.73 9.98
N THR A 711 -52.90 3.60 8.74
CA THR A 711 -52.13 2.95 7.67
C THR A 711 -51.50 4.03 6.80
N GLY A 712 -50.38 3.71 6.16
CA GLY A 712 -49.70 4.62 5.27
C GLY A 712 -49.11 3.91 4.07
N LYS A 713 -48.85 4.67 3.00
CA LYS A 713 -48.16 4.17 1.82
C LYS A 713 -47.27 5.22 1.19
N PHE A 714 -46.24 4.75 0.50
CA PHE A 714 -45.37 5.58 -0.34
C PHE A 714 -46.16 6.05 -1.56
N LEU A 715 -46.15 7.37 -1.84
CA LEU A 715 -46.99 7.93 -2.89
C LEU A 715 -46.71 7.33 -4.27
N ILE A 716 -45.44 7.13 -4.62
CA ILE A 716 -45.02 6.60 -5.92
C ILE A 716 -45.05 5.07 -5.95
N SER A 717 -44.36 4.40 -5.02
CA SER A 717 -44.23 2.93 -5.08
C SER A 717 -45.46 2.17 -4.59
N GLY A 718 -46.35 2.82 -3.84
CA GLY A 718 -47.51 2.20 -3.23
C GLY A 718 -47.19 1.26 -2.07
N THR A 719 -45.93 1.11 -1.68
CA THR A 719 -45.51 0.26 -0.55
C THR A 719 -46.20 0.69 0.73
N GLU A 720 -46.76 -0.25 1.49
CA GLU A 720 -47.57 0.04 2.68
C GLU A 720 -46.78 -0.08 3.99
N PHE A 721 -47.25 0.63 5.02
CA PHE A 721 -46.75 0.60 6.39
C PHE A 721 -47.88 0.99 7.36
N ALA A 722 -47.67 0.82 8.67
CA ALA A 722 -48.68 1.16 9.67
C ALA A 722 -48.09 1.77 10.94
N SER A 723 -48.96 2.35 11.77
CA SER A 723 -48.61 2.91 13.08
C SER A 723 -48.27 1.83 14.09
N THR A 724 -47.21 2.04 14.88
CA THR A 724 -46.90 1.21 16.05
C THR A 724 -47.40 1.88 17.33
N SER A 725 -47.68 1.09 18.37
CA SER A 725 -48.01 1.55 19.73
C SER A 725 -46.87 2.35 20.38
N ILE A 726 -45.66 2.24 19.84
CA ILE A 726 -44.48 3.01 20.25
C ILE A 726 -44.54 4.39 19.57
N GLU A 727 -45.15 5.36 20.25
CA GLU A 727 -45.21 6.77 19.82
C GLU A 727 -45.80 7.00 18.42
N GLY A 728 -46.60 6.06 17.91
CA GLY A 728 -47.20 6.16 16.57
C GLY A 728 -46.19 6.10 15.42
N LYS A 729 -44.99 5.56 15.63
CA LYS A 729 -43.95 5.50 14.58
C LYS A 729 -44.29 4.46 13.51
N ALA A 730 -43.93 4.76 12.26
CA ALA A 730 -44.18 3.92 11.10
C ALA A 730 -43.32 2.65 11.12
N ASN A 731 -43.90 1.48 10.79
CA ASN A 731 -43.15 0.24 10.61
C ASN A 731 -43.88 -0.74 9.66
N THR A 732 -43.19 -1.79 9.23
CA THR A 732 -43.77 -2.89 8.43
C THR A 732 -44.44 -3.91 9.35
N ILE A 733 -45.68 -3.63 9.73
CA ILE A 733 -46.53 -4.51 10.55
C ILE A 733 -47.84 -4.82 9.82
N ASP A 734 -48.45 -5.95 10.16
CA ASP A 734 -49.58 -6.51 9.42
C ASP A 734 -50.90 -5.79 9.75
N SER A 735 -50.95 -5.01 10.84
CA SER A 735 -52.13 -4.24 11.24
C SER A 735 -51.73 -3.01 12.05
N PRO A 736 -52.42 -1.87 11.88
CA PRO A 736 -52.11 -0.64 12.59
C PRO A 736 -52.41 -0.78 14.09
N GLU A 737 -51.41 -0.46 14.92
CA GLU A 737 -51.55 -0.40 16.38
C GLU A 737 -52.03 0.99 16.81
N ILE A 738 -52.80 1.03 17.90
CA ILE A 738 -53.29 2.26 18.51
C ILE A 738 -52.16 2.89 19.32
N PHE A 739 -51.98 4.20 19.16
CA PHE A 739 -51.04 5.00 19.94
C PHE A 739 -51.74 6.20 20.57
N GLU A 740 -51.14 6.70 21.66
CA GLU A 740 -51.54 7.96 22.29
C GLU A 740 -50.74 9.12 21.68
N TYR A 741 -51.43 10.22 21.41
CA TYR A 741 -50.86 11.44 20.85
C TYR A 741 -51.30 12.63 21.68
N ILE A 742 -50.33 13.37 22.20
CA ILE A 742 -50.58 14.64 22.89
C ILE A 742 -50.58 15.74 21.82
N VAL A 743 -51.71 16.44 21.70
CA VAL A 743 -51.91 17.51 20.74
C VAL A 743 -50.84 18.59 20.95
N GLY A 744 -49.99 18.76 19.95
CA GLY A 744 -48.89 19.71 19.96
C GLY A 744 -47.54 19.18 20.48
N THR A 745 -47.41 17.90 20.82
CA THR A 745 -46.12 17.33 21.27
C THR A 745 -45.72 15.93 20.77
N THR A 746 -46.57 15.11 20.18
CA THR A 746 -46.13 13.96 19.35
C THR A 746 -45.34 14.40 18.10
N LYS A 747 -44.13 13.96 17.73
CA LYS A 747 -43.57 14.26 16.38
C LYS A 747 -43.50 13.02 15.48
N ILE A 748 -44.62 12.61 14.91
CA ILE A 748 -44.66 11.51 13.92
C ILE A 748 -43.99 12.01 12.65
N ASN A 749 -44.56 13.05 12.07
CA ASN A 749 -43.96 13.98 11.11
C ASN A 749 -44.86 15.23 11.03
N PRO A 750 -44.34 16.39 10.58
CA PRO A 750 -45.09 17.64 10.60
C PRO A 750 -46.49 17.58 9.99
N GLY A 751 -46.68 16.86 8.87
CA GLY A 751 -47.99 16.75 8.21
C GLY A 751 -49.00 15.88 8.94
N VAL A 752 -48.57 14.76 9.52
CA VAL A 752 -49.44 13.90 10.34
C VAL A 752 -49.79 14.61 11.66
N ASP A 753 -48.82 15.30 12.26
CA ASP A 753 -49.02 16.04 13.50
C ASP A 753 -50.01 17.20 13.30
N GLU A 754 -49.91 17.90 12.16
CA GLU A 754 -50.87 18.93 11.72
C GLU A 754 -52.27 18.35 11.53
N ALA A 755 -52.40 17.20 10.85
CA ALA A 755 -53.69 16.55 10.65
C ALA A 755 -54.34 16.12 11.98
N LEU A 756 -53.59 15.45 12.86
CA LEU A 756 -54.09 14.99 14.16
C LEU A 756 -54.53 16.15 15.06
N ALA A 757 -53.84 17.30 14.99
CA ALA A 757 -54.23 18.48 15.73
C ALA A 757 -55.51 19.13 15.21
N ASP A 758 -55.95 18.82 13.99
CA ASP A 758 -57.15 19.38 13.37
C ASP A 758 -58.36 18.42 13.38
N MET A 759 -58.12 17.12 13.45
CA MET A 759 -59.17 16.09 13.42
C MET A 759 -60.03 16.04 14.68
N LYS A 760 -61.29 15.63 14.51
CA LYS A 760 -62.26 15.40 15.60
C LYS A 760 -62.30 13.92 16.03
N PRO A 761 -62.76 13.61 17.25
CA PRO A 761 -63.01 12.24 17.67
C PRO A 761 -63.95 11.49 16.71
N GLY A 762 -63.59 10.26 16.34
CA GLY A 762 -64.34 9.42 15.41
C GLY A 762 -64.12 9.73 13.92
N GLU A 763 -63.30 10.73 13.59
CA GLU A 763 -62.99 11.12 12.22
C GLU A 763 -61.99 10.16 11.56
N VAL A 764 -62.21 9.87 10.27
CA VAL A 764 -61.24 9.18 9.41
C VAL A 764 -60.84 10.12 8.28
N ARG A 765 -59.52 10.35 8.14
CA ARG A 765 -58.98 11.30 7.16
C ARG A 765 -57.86 10.64 6.36
N LEU A 766 -57.95 10.75 5.04
CA LEU A 766 -56.86 10.45 4.14
C LEU A 766 -55.99 11.70 4.00
N VAL A 767 -54.70 11.63 4.30
CA VAL A 767 -53.77 12.75 4.32
C VAL A 767 -52.61 12.48 3.38
N ILE A 768 -52.43 13.34 2.38
CA ILE A 768 -51.30 13.31 1.45
C ILE A 768 -50.26 14.29 1.97
N VAL A 769 -49.15 13.72 2.44
CA VAL A 769 -48.06 14.46 3.08
C VAL A 769 -46.93 14.64 2.06
N PRO A 770 -46.72 15.86 1.53
CA PRO A 770 -45.59 16.13 0.66
C PRO A 770 -44.27 15.94 1.43
N SER A 771 -43.20 15.61 0.72
CA SER A 771 -41.94 15.19 1.35
C SER A 771 -41.37 16.16 2.39
N ASN A 772 -41.53 17.48 2.20
CA ASN A 772 -41.11 18.51 3.15
C ASN A 772 -41.91 18.54 4.47
N LEU A 773 -43.16 18.05 4.45
CA LEU A 773 -43.99 17.86 5.64
C LEU A 773 -43.94 16.42 6.18
N ALA A 774 -43.36 15.50 5.42
CA ALA A 774 -43.03 14.16 5.87
C ALA A 774 -41.67 14.18 6.59
N PHE A 775 -40.69 13.42 6.11
CA PHE A 775 -39.37 13.31 6.74
C PHE A 775 -38.27 14.16 6.07
N GLY A 776 -38.62 14.95 5.05
CA GLY A 776 -37.71 15.86 4.36
C GLY A 776 -36.43 15.17 3.87
N THR A 777 -35.31 15.91 3.94
CA THR A 777 -33.98 15.42 3.56
C THR A 777 -33.38 14.39 4.51
N ASN A 778 -34.00 14.18 5.68
CA ASN A 778 -33.47 13.26 6.71
C ASN A 778 -33.99 11.83 6.54
N GLY A 779 -35.19 11.66 5.97
CA GLY A 779 -35.84 10.35 5.89
C GLY A 779 -36.18 9.79 7.27
N PHE A 780 -36.51 8.49 7.35
CA PHE A 780 -36.87 7.84 8.59
C PHE A 780 -36.40 6.38 8.64
N TYR A 781 -35.85 5.98 9.78
CA TYR A 781 -35.42 4.60 10.05
C TYR A 781 -36.24 4.03 11.21
N GLY A 782 -37.15 3.12 10.90
CA GLY A 782 -37.97 2.43 11.90
C GLY A 782 -37.14 1.60 12.87
N LYS A 783 -37.73 1.27 14.03
CA LYS A 783 -37.11 0.32 14.96
C LYS A 783 -37.01 -1.05 14.30
N THR A 784 -35.89 -1.74 14.53
CA THR A 784 -35.69 -3.11 14.04
C THR A 784 -36.69 -4.05 14.70
N ILE A 785 -37.32 -4.89 13.90
CA ILE A 785 -38.14 -6.01 14.36
C ILE A 785 -37.35 -7.29 14.05
N GLU A 786 -37.21 -8.16 15.05
CA GLU A 786 -36.48 -9.42 14.88
C GLU A 786 -37.04 -10.24 13.72
N GLY A 787 -36.16 -10.78 12.87
CA GLY A 787 -36.55 -11.54 11.68
C GLY A 787 -37.09 -10.72 10.50
N LYS A 788 -37.25 -9.39 10.61
CA LYS A 788 -37.69 -8.52 9.50
C LYS A 788 -36.59 -7.53 9.09
N LYS A 789 -36.56 -7.16 7.80
CA LYS A 789 -35.69 -6.07 7.30
C LYS A 789 -36.11 -4.76 7.99
N ARG A 790 -35.13 -3.94 8.39
CA ARG A 790 -35.41 -2.64 9.02
C ARG A 790 -36.24 -1.77 8.07
N PHE A 791 -37.34 -1.23 8.56
CA PHE A 791 -38.19 -0.32 7.80
C PHE A 791 -37.48 1.03 7.59
N VAL A 792 -37.48 1.52 6.35
CA VAL A 792 -36.84 2.78 5.96
C VAL A 792 -37.76 3.57 5.05
N ILE A 793 -37.90 4.85 5.34
CA ILE A 793 -38.47 5.84 4.42
C ILE A 793 -37.30 6.68 3.94
N SER A 794 -36.99 6.57 2.64
CA SER A 794 -35.92 7.35 2.04
C SER A 794 -36.21 8.86 2.13
N PRO A 795 -35.16 9.68 2.20
CA PRO A 795 -35.31 11.14 2.11
C PRO A 795 -36.09 11.60 0.89
N ASN A 796 -36.72 12.76 1.01
CA ASN A 796 -37.55 13.40 -0.01
C ASN A 796 -38.73 12.56 -0.51
N THR A 797 -39.20 11.61 0.30
CA THR A 797 -40.36 10.77 -0.02
C THR A 797 -41.68 11.43 0.40
N SER A 798 -42.61 11.60 -0.54
CA SER A 798 -44.01 11.94 -0.27
C SER A 798 -44.81 10.69 0.14
N LEU A 799 -45.70 10.84 1.12
CA LEU A 799 -46.44 9.74 1.76
C LEU A 799 -47.94 10.01 1.75
N VAL A 800 -48.74 8.95 1.83
CA VAL A 800 -50.20 9.03 2.00
C VAL A 800 -50.57 8.23 3.24
N TYR A 801 -51.34 8.83 4.14
CA TYR A 801 -51.82 8.24 5.39
C TYR A 801 -53.34 8.14 5.38
N GLU A 802 -53.89 7.07 5.94
CA GLU A 802 -55.29 7.01 6.36
C GLU A 802 -55.32 6.93 7.87
N ILE A 803 -55.76 8.01 8.50
CA ILE A 803 -55.69 8.23 9.95
C ILE A 803 -57.10 8.11 10.52
N GLU A 804 -57.25 7.39 11.62
CA GLU A 804 -58.47 7.30 12.42
C GLU A 804 -58.21 7.81 13.83
N VAL A 805 -58.98 8.81 14.28
CA VAL A 805 -59.00 9.29 15.67
C VAL A 805 -60.14 8.58 16.40
N LEU A 806 -59.83 7.94 17.53
CA LEU A 806 -60.73 7.07 18.28
C LEU A 806 -61.54 7.78 19.36
#